data_AF-A0A7W9NG00-F1
#
_entry.id   AF-A0A7W9NG00-F1
#
_cell.length_a   1.000
_cell.length_b   1.000
_cell.length_c   1.000
_cell.angle_alpha   90.00
_cell.angle_beta   90.00
_cell.angle_gamma   90.00
#
_symmetry.space_group_name_H-M   'P 1'
#
loop_
_entity.id
_entity.type
_entity.pdbx_description
1 polymer ?
#
loop_
_entity_poly.entity_id
_entity_poly.type
_entity_poly.pdbx_seq_one_letter_code
_entity_poly.pdbx_strand_id
1 'polypeptide(L)'
;MTSRDSDIVPAEPVYDAELVDDAAPHLSQPSVRQVIDSWWQRSPRVPMALKSRSAFTQALKDLAVRLLRSPFRYVSAVARGALAAARWWRKWVTVHDYRDAAEQSEKLADKFTEIRALTLFRWKVTGAVAVSSAMAVLVTQLVYGNVTLWITGAVASVALAVLGRRKDGSPGRKPVLAGPRSLTWTMDPQVLVDAFRDAKLIGKDETLRLVERASRQGDGWAITVDLPATRKAADVVKNREALASALAVDEVQLIVERVRGNGGHAGRVSMWVADEDPYAAPPLRTPLLNVEHWDAWRPVPFGQDARARKVSLPLVWTSLLIGAIPRQGKTFAERLAAAGLILDPYTRLYVADFKGGKDWDACEPCAHRFFSGDDDGHVFMFKAWLEELVSETQGRYARMRELDDETCPESKITPSISRDKALNMPITAVIVDEAHIPLESRIPVEVEGKKVPLGRYLGELLTWLAKKGPAAGIVVILATQRPDATSLPTPLRAVLGSRFALRVMDWRDSNIILGEQMNTRGYDSSKLLASHKGVGILRPDGETEAGTDVLAMTVRTYYMPNPDWKIICQRGRALREAAGTLSGHAIGANLTPMLDRAAVAKAIGSSTGQAGDVELVELPELLASVVDYLGDDLAEQDGRTFVPTAELVEALGVEPTMFGRQMGELGCRSRRERIPTTDGTVRQVRGYFTADIRAAVDAACDEEADND
;
A
#
# COMPACT_ATOMS: atom_id res chain seq x y z
N MET A 1 -82.00 -10.46 7.03
CA MET A 1 -82.18 -10.34 8.49
C MET A 1 -80.78 -10.26 9.09
N THR A 2 -80.24 -9.08 9.44
CA THR A 2 -80.41 -8.41 10.75
C THR A 2 -80.16 -9.40 11.91
N SER A 3 -79.23 -9.26 12.85
CA SER A 3 -78.51 -8.11 13.42
C SER A 3 -77.56 -8.58 14.54
N ARG A 4 -76.50 -7.80 14.84
CA ARG A 4 -75.83 -7.53 16.16
C ARG A 4 -75.15 -8.71 16.89
N ASP A 5 -74.00 -8.58 17.56
CA ASP A 5 -73.19 -7.43 18.01
C ASP A 5 -71.70 -7.83 18.05
N SER A 6 -70.83 -6.85 17.83
CA SER A 6 -69.38 -6.91 17.88
C SER A 6 -68.85 -5.93 18.93
N ASP A 7 -67.94 -6.37 19.80
CA ASP A 7 -67.07 -5.48 20.57
C ASP A 7 -65.81 -5.15 19.76
N ILE A 8 -65.56 -3.85 19.58
CA ILE A 8 -64.45 -3.23 18.86
C ILE A 8 -63.54 -2.53 19.89
N VAL A 9 -62.22 -2.69 19.75
CA VAL A 9 -61.19 -1.85 20.39
C VAL A 9 -60.52 -1.02 19.29
N PRO A 10 -60.23 0.29 19.49
CA PRO A 10 -60.10 1.25 18.40
C PRO A 10 -58.69 1.32 17.79
N ALA A 11 -58.65 1.42 16.46
CA ALA A 11 -57.51 1.90 15.70
C ALA A 11 -57.81 3.34 15.21
N GLU A 12 -56.87 4.25 15.43
CA GLU A 12 -56.95 5.67 15.04
C GLU A 12 -56.76 5.87 13.51
N PRO A 13 -57.25 6.99 12.95
CA PRO A 13 -57.72 7.06 11.56
C PRO A 13 -56.61 7.22 10.50
N VAL A 14 -56.84 6.56 9.38
CA VAL A 14 -56.15 6.69 8.10
C VAL A 14 -56.54 8.03 7.45
N TYR A 15 -55.56 8.80 6.99
CA TYR A 15 -55.75 9.94 6.09
C TYR A 15 -55.28 9.54 4.69
N ASP A 16 -56.18 9.60 3.71
CA ASP A 16 -55.85 9.55 2.28
C ASP A 16 -56.11 10.92 1.63
N ALA A 17 -55.08 11.37 0.91
CA ALA A 17 -55.03 12.31 -0.20
C ALA A 17 -55.50 13.78 -0.03
N GLU A 18 -54.51 14.69 0.00
CA GLU A 18 -54.59 15.98 -0.71
C GLU A 18 -53.30 16.19 -1.53
N LEU A 19 -53.47 16.59 -2.79
CA LEU A 19 -52.41 17.00 -3.70
C LEU A 19 -51.61 18.17 -3.11
N VAL A 20 -50.28 18.06 -3.09
CA VAL A 20 -49.40 19.20 -2.86
C VAL A 20 -48.70 19.53 -4.18
N ASP A 21 -49.24 20.57 -4.83
CA ASP A 21 -48.59 21.34 -5.88
C ASP A 21 -47.25 21.92 -5.39
N ASP A 22 -46.33 22.06 -6.34
CA ASP A 22 -45.05 22.75 -6.22
C ASP A 22 -45.18 24.13 -5.55
N ALA A 23 -44.60 24.28 -4.36
CA ALA A 23 -44.30 25.58 -3.78
C ALA A 23 -42.87 25.58 -3.20
N ALA A 24 -42.05 26.48 -3.74
CA ALA A 24 -40.66 26.73 -3.38
C ALA A 24 -40.42 26.83 -1.86
N PRO A 25 -39.24 26.41 -1.36
CA PRO A 25 -38.93 26.53 0.05
C PRO A 25 -38.90 28.01 0.45
N HIS A 26 -39.87 28.42 1.27
CA HIS A 26 -39.88 29.72 1.92
C HIS A 26 -38.65 29.84 2.81
N LEU A 27 -37.72 30.71 2.39
CA LEU A 27 -36.63 31.22 3.21
C LEU A 27 -37.23 32.00 4.39
N SER A 28 -37.44 31.33 5.53
CA SER A 28 -37.72 32.01 6.78
C SER A 28 -36.52 32.89 7.13
N GLN A 29 -36.70 34.21 7.07
CA GLN A 29 -35.67 35.17 7.45
C GLN A 29 -35.24 34.90 8.91
N PRO A 30 -33.93 34.73 9.19
CA PRO A 30 -33.48 34.52 10.54
C PRO A 30 -33.82 35.75 11.39
N SER A 31 -34.34 35.52 12.60
CA SER A 31 -34.67 36.60 13.52
C SER A 31 -33.40 37.43 13.83
N VAL A 32 -33.56 38.74 13.99
CA VAL A 32 -32.45 39.68 14.29
C VAL A 32 -31.58 39.21 15.46
N ARG A 33 -32.19 38.53 16.45
CA ARG A 33 -31.46 37.94 17.60
C ARG A 33 -30.52 36.79 17.20
N GLN A 34 -30.91 35.92 16.29
CA GLN A 34 -30.07 34.79 15.84
C GLN A 34 -28.90 35.25 14.95
N VAL A 35 -29.10 36.31 14.17
CA VAL A 35 -28.02 36.94 13.39
C VAL A 35 -27.00 37.59 14.31
N ILE A 36 -27.44 38.27 15.37
CA ILE A 36 -26.56 38.91 16.35
C ILE A 36 -25.81 37.85 17.16
N ASP A 37 -26.46 36.78 17.63
CA ASP A 37 -25.81 35.73 18.41
C ASP A 37 -24.78 34.95 17.59
N SER A 38 -25.10 34.62 16.33
CA SER A 38 -24.15 33.93 15.44
C SER A 38 -22.97 34.84 15.06
N TRP A 39 -23.20 36.14 14.87
CA TRP A 39 -22.14 37.13 14.69
C TRP A 39 -21.27 37.27 15.96
N TRP A 40 -21.87 37.30 17.15
CA TRP A 40 -21.16 37.41 18.43
C TRP A 40 -20.27 36.19 18.69
N GLN A 41 -20.76 34.98 18.38
CA GLN A 41 -19.99 33.75 18.52
C GLN A 41 -18.88 33.61 17.46
N ARG A 42 -19.11 34.07 16.23
CA ARG A 42 -18.13 33.99 15.12
C ARG A 42 -17.15 35.16 15.05
N SER A 43 -17.43 36.28 15.73
CA SER A 43 -16.58 37.47 15.67
C SER A 43 -15.20 37.20 16.30
N PRO A 44 -14.10 37.45 15.57
CA PRO A 44 -12.73 37.33 16.10
C PRO A 44 -12.40 38.45 17.11
N ARG A 45 -13.24 39.48 17.21
CA ARG A 45 -13.05 40.61 18.14
C ARG A 45 -13.64 40.37 19.53
N VAL A 46 -14.51 39.35 19.70
CA VAL A 46 -15.07 38.99 21.00
C VAL A 46 -14.13 37.98 21.67
N PRO A 47 -13.56 38.29 22.85
CA PRO A 47 -12.73 37.34 23.60
C PRO A 47 -13.48 36.03 23.86
N MET A 48 -12.78 34.88 23.71
CA MET A 48 -13.37 33.54 23.95
C MET A 48 -14.04 33.42 25.33
N ALA A 49 -13.55 34.16 26.33
CA ALA A 49 -14.11 34.22 27.67
C ALA A 49 -15.56 34.75 27.73
N LEU A 50 -16.02 35.52 26.73
CA LEU A 50 -17.37 36.11 26.68
C LEU A 50 -18.32 35.33 25.75
N LYS A 51 -17.84 34.25 25.11
CA LYS A 51 -18.62 33.46 24.16
C LYS A 51 -19.36 32.28 24.80
N SER A 52 -18.92 31.81 25.97
CA SER A 52 -19.63 30.77 26.73
C SER A 52 -19.57 31.02 28.23
N ARG A 53 -20.63 30.65 28.95
CA ARG A 53 -20.68 30.78 30.42
C ARG A 53 -19.58 29.98 31.11
N SER A 54 -19.21 28.81 30.56
CA SER A 54 -18.10 28.00 31.06
C SER A 54 -16.74 28.67 30.85
N ALA A 55 -16.50 29.27 29.67
CA ALA A 55 -15.27 30.01 29.40
C ALA A 55 -15.16 31.27 30.26
N PHE A 56 -16.28 31.94 30.57
CA PHE A 56 -16.32 33.08 31.47
C PHE A 56 -15.94 32.67 32.90
N THR A 57 -16.51 31.57 33.42
CA THR A 57 -16.13 31.05 34.75
C THR A 57 -14.66 30.62 34.81
N GLN A 58 -14.11 30.05 33.73
CA GLN A 58 -12.70 29.70 33.63
C GLN A 58 -11.81 30.95 33.63
N ALA A 59 -12.19 31.98 32.87
CA ALA A 59 -11.47 33.25 32.84
C ALA A 59 -11.49 33.99 34.18
N LEU A 60 -12.61 33.89 34.92
CA LEU A 60 -12.73 34.46 36.26
C LEU A 60 -11.86 33.71 37.29
N LYS A 61 -11.80 32.38 37.20
CA LYS A 61 -10.86 31.55 37.98
C LYS A 61 -9.41 31.88 37.64
N ASP A 62 -9.07 32.03 36.37
CA ASP A 62 -7.72 32.41 35.92
C ASP A 62 -7.35 33.83 36.37
N LEU A 63 -8.29 34.77 36.33
CA LEU A 63 -8.10 36.12 36.83
C LEU A 63 -7.88 36.11 38.35
N ALA A 64 -8.70 35.36 39.09
CA ALA A 64 -8.55 35.18 40.53
C ALA A 64 -7.18 34.57 40.87
N VAL A 65 -6.76 33.51 40.18
CA VAL A 65 -5.43 32.89 40.36
C VAL A 65 -4.31 33.86 39.97
N ARG A 66 -4.47 34.67 38.90
CA ARG A 66 -3.50 35.68 38.50
C ARG A 66 -3.35 36.79 39.54
N LEU A 67 -4.46 37.25 40.12
CA LEU A 67 -4.46 38.25 41.20
C LEU A 67 -3.83 37.66 42.47
N LEU A 68 -4.21 36.44 42.87
CA LEU A 68 -3.66 35.75 44.03
C LEU A 68 -2.14 35.51 43.91
N ARG A 69 -1.66 35.17 42.70
CA ARG A 69 -0.23 34.93 42.41
C ARG A 69 0.54 36.19 42.01
N SER A 70 -0.11 37.34 41.85
CA SER A 70 0.53 38.59 41.42
C SER A 70 1.64 39.07 42.37
N PRO A 71 1.52 38.97 43.71
CA PRO A 71 2.59 39.39 44.62
C PRO A 71 3.82 38.49 44.48
N PHE A 72 3.62 37.17 44.41
CA PHE A 72 4.71 36.19 44.18
C PHE A 72 5.37 36.35 42.80
N ARG A 73 4.58 36.69 41.77
CA ARG A 73 5.10 36.99 40.43
C ARG A 73 5.90 38.29 40.39
N TYR A 74 5.46 39.31 41.12
CA TYR A 74 6.19 40.56 41.26
C TYR A 74 7.54 40.33 41.94
N VAL A 75 7.54 39.69 43.12
CA VAL A 75 8.78 39.38 43.86
C VAL A 75 9.74 38.52 43.01
N SER A 76 9.24 37.48 42.33
CA SER A 76 10.08 36.65 41.45
C SER A 76 10.55 37.38 40.18
N ALA A 77 9.80 38.37 39.67
CA ALA A 77 10.25 39.23 38.58
C ALA A 77 11.36 40.18 39.05
N VAL A 78 11.21 40.80 40.23
CA VAL A 78 12.24 41.65 40.85
C VAL A 78 13.52 40.85 41.08
N ALA A 79 13.44 39.64 41.67
CA ALA A 79 14.60 38.79 41.92
C ALA A 79 15.32 38.39 40.62
N ARG A 80 14.58 38.02 39.57
CA ARG A 80 15.17 37.70 38.26
C ARG A 80 15.74 38.93 37.57
N GLY A 81 15.11 40.09 37.72
CA GLY A 81 15.60 41.37 37.23
C GLY A 81 16.90 41.76 37.89
N ALA A 82 16.99 41.62 39.22
CA ALA A 82 18.22 41.84 39.97
C ALA A 82 19.35 40.92 39.48
N LEU A 83 19.02 39.65 39.23
CA LEU A 83 19.99 38.66 38.76
C LEU A 83 20.41 38.88 37.30
N ALA A 84 19.50 39.36 36.45
CA ALA A 84 19.78 39.77 35.08
C ALA A 84 20.64 41.04 35.04
N ALA A 85 20.31 42.04 35.86
CA ALA A 85 21.09 43.27 36.03
C ALA A 85 22.50 42.95 36.55
N ALA A 86 22.63 42.07 37.55
CA ALA A 86 23.92 41.64 38.07
C ALA A 86 24.75 40.88 37.02
N ARG A 87 24.13 40.02 36.21
CA ARG A 87 24.82 39.33 35.11
C ARG A 87 25.25 40.30 34.01
N TRP A 88 24.39 41.23 33.63
CA TRP A 88 24.70 42.23 32.61
C TRP A 88 25.82 43.17 33.07
N TRP A 89 25.72 43.67 34.31
CA TRP A 89 26.77 44.43 34.97
C TRP A 89 28.08 43.65 35.03
N ARG A 90 28.05 42.38 35.47
CA ARG A 90 29.24 41.52 35.49
C ARG A 90 29.85 41.37 34.10
N LYS A 91 29.04 41.08 33.08
CA LYS A 91 29.48 40.94 31.67
C LYS A 91 30.15 42.23 31.16
N TRP A 92 29.57 43.38 31.50
CA TRP A 92 30.10 44.69 31.14
C TRP A 92 31.41 45.01 31.89
N VAL A 93 31.45 44.81 33.21
CA VAL A 93 32.65 45.08 34.02
C VAL A 93 33.80 44.15 33.63
N THR A 94 33.53 42.88 33.31
CA THR A 94 34.56 41.94 32.85
C THR A 94 34.91 42.10 31.37
N VAL A 95 34.37 43.11 30.68
CA VAL A 95 34.71 43.45 29.29
C VAL A 95 34.56 42.25 28.34
N HIS A 96 33.51 41.44 28.56
CA HIS A 96 33.32 40.19 27.82
C HIS A 96 33.05 40.43 26.33
N ASP A 97 32.42 41.56 26.00
CA ASP A 97 32.18 42.07 24.66
C ASP A 97 33.48 42.24 23.85
N TYR A 98 34.51 42.83 24.47
CA TYR A 98 35.80 43.05 23.82
C TYR A 98 36.65 41.77 23.79
N ARG A 99 36.44 40.87 24.77
CA ARG A 99 37.11 39.56 24.83
C ARG A 99 36.62 38.63 23.71
N ASP A 100 35.31 38.54 23.50
CA ASP A 100 34.69 37.77 22.42
C ASP A 100 35.15 38.29 21.04
N ALA A 101 35.21 39.62 20.86
CA ALA A 101 35.72 40.24 19.64
C ALA A 101 37.22 40.02 19.42
N ALA A 102 38.02 39.97 20.49
CA ALA A 102 39.46 39.69 20.42
C ALA A 102 39.73 38.21 20.07
N GLU A 103 38.95 37.28 20.63
CA GLU A 103 38.98 35.83 20.31
C GLU A 103 38.68 35.56 18.84
N GLN A 104 37.66 36.21 18.28
CA GLN A 104 37.32 36.09 16.85
C GLN A 104 38.39 36.66 15.90
N SER A 105 39.29 37.51 16.40
CA SER A 105 40.34 38.15 15.62
C SER A 105 41.73 37.53 15.80
N GLU A 106 41.85 36.43 16.57
CA GLU A 106 43.09 35.71 16.92
C GLU A 106 44.23 36.57 17.55
N LYS A 107 43.97 37.84 17.91
CA LYS A 107 44.93 38.78 18.52
C LYS A 107 44.74 38.93 20.04
N LEU A 108 44.39 37.84 20.71
CA LEU A 108 44.16 37.85 22.16
C LEU A 108 45.42 38.26 22.95
N ALA A 109 46.59 37.74 22.55
CA ALA A 109 47.86 37.94 23.25
C ALA A 109 48.28 39.43 23.32
N ASP A 110 48.10 40.16 22.22
CA ASP A 110 48.52 41.57 22.11
C ASP A 110 47.61 42.53 22.89
N LYS A 111 46.35 42.15 23.15
CA LYS A 111 45.34 43.05 23.75
C LYS A 111 45.08 42.82 25.23
N PHE A 112 45.82 41.93 25.90
CA PHE A 112 45.61 41.65 27.33
C PHE A 112 45.78 42.88 28.24
N THR A 113 46.75 43.76 27.95
CA THR A 113 47.00 44.99 28.72
C THR A 113 45.85 45.98 28.58
N GLU A 114 45.32 46.15 27.36
CA GLU A 114 44.16 46.99 27.06
C GLU A 114 42.90 46.46 27.78
N ILE A 115 42.65 45.15 27.70
CA ILE A 115 41.50 44.51 28.37
C ILE A 115 41.58 44.72 29.89
N ARG A 116 42.77 44.59 30.49
CA ARG A 116 42.97 44.82 31.93
C ARG A 116 42.78 46.29 32.31
N ALA A 117 43.27 47.22 31.51
CA ALA A 117 43.09 48.66 31.73
C ALA A 117 41.61 49.07 31.62
N LEU A 118 40.89 48.58 30.61
CA LEU A 118 39.45 48.79 30.44
C LEU A 118 38.62 48.17 31.57
N THR A 119 38.99 46.98 32.04
CA THR A 119 38.35 46.33 33.19
C THR A 119 38.50 47.19 34.45
N LEU A 120 39.72 47.65 34.74
CA LEU A 120 39.99 48.53 35.89
C LEU A 120 39.27 49.88 35.76
N PHE A 121 39.20 50.45 34.55
CA PHE A 121 38.46 51.68 34.29
C PHE A 121 36.96 51.49 34.54
N ARG A 122 36.33 50.41 34.01
CA ARG A 122 34.91 50.11 34.23
C ARG A 122 34.60 49.85 35.71
N TRP A 123 35.52 49.27 36.48
CA TRP A 123 35.42 49.16 37.94
C TRP A 123 35.47 50.52 38.65
N LYS A 124 36.40 51.42 38.25
CA LYS A 124 36.47 52.78 38.79
C LYS A 124 35.20 53.59 38.49
N VAL A 125 34.68 53.48 37.27
CA VAL A 125 33.41 54.11 36.87
C VAL A 125 32.25 53.56 37.70
N THR A 126 32.17 52.24 37.88
CA THR A 126 31.15 51.62 38.75
C THR A 126 31.22 52.17 40.17
N GLY A 127 32.43 52.27 40.74
CA GLY A 127 32.65 52.84 42.06
C GLY A 127 32.22 54.30 42.15
N ALA A 128 32.60 55.14 41.19
CA ALA A 128 32.23 56.55 41.14
C ALA A 128 30.72 56.76 40.99
N VAL A 129 30.05 55.97 40.15
CA VAL A 129 28.59 56.00 39.96
C VAL A 129 27.87 55.53 41.23
N ALA A 130 28.37 54.48 41.89
CA ALA A 130 27.78 54.00 43.15
C ALA A 130 27.88 55.05 44.26
N VAL A 131 29.04 55.69 44.43
CA VAL A 131 29.26 56.73 45.45
C VAL A 131 28.41 57.97 45.16
N SER A 132 28.38 58.44 43.91
CA SER A 132 27.56 59.60 43.54
C SER A 132 26.05 59.33 43.68
N SER A 133 25.59 58.12 43.32
CA SER A 133 24.19 57.71 43.50
C SER A 133 23.82 57.61 44.98
N ALA A 134 24.69 57.03 45.82
CA ALA A 134 24.48 56.96 47.26
C ALA A 134 24.43 58.35 47.91
N MET A 135 25.32 59.25 47.49
CA MET A 135 25.34 60.64 47.95
C MET A 135 24.07 61.39 47.53
N ALA A 136 23.60 61.22 46.29
CA ALA A 136 22.36 61.84 45.81
C ALA A 136 21.14 61.34 46.59
N VAL A 137 21.06 60.04 46.88
CA VAL A 137 19.98 59.47 47.70
C VAL A 137 20.05 60.02 49.13
N LEU A 138 21.24 60.12 49.72
CA LEU A 138 21.44 60.66 51.07
C LEU A 138 21.03 62.14 51.17
N VAL A 139 21.46 62.97 50.22
CA VAL A 139 21.07 64.39 50.15
C VAL A 139 19.56 64.53 50.00
N THR A 140 18.94 63.73 49.13
CA THR A 140 17.49 63.78 48.89
C THR A 140 16.70 63.25 50.09
N GLN A 141 17.24 62.28 50.83
CA GLN A 141 16.67 61.81 52.09
C GLN A 141 16.75 62.88 53.18
N LEU A 142 17.84 63.64 53.26
CA LEU A 142 17.99 64.74 54.22
C LEU A 142 16.99 65.88 53.96
N VAL A 143 16.63 66.12 52.69
CA VAL A 143 15.70 67.20 52.30
C VAL A 143 14.22 66.79 52.42
N TYR A 144 13.86 65.58 52.00
CA TYR A 144 12.46 65.14 51.89
C TYR A 144 12.08 63.99 52.86
N GLY A 145 12.99 63.62 53.76
CA GLY A 145 12.78 62.59 54.76
C GLY A 145 12.69 61.17 54.19
N ASN A 146 12.12 60.25 54.99
CA ASN A 146 12.05 58.82 54.68
C ASN A 146 11.14 58.48 53.49
N VAL A 147 10.30 59.40 53.03
CA VAL A 147 9.44 59.22 51.84
C VAL A 147 10.29 59.00 50.59
N THR A 148 11.47 59.63 50.50
CA THR A 148 12.42 59.44 49.40
C THR A 148 12.90 57.99 49.28
N LEU A 149 13.16 57.32 50.40
CA LEU A 149 13.60 55.92 50.40
C LEU A 149 12.51 54.98 49.89
N TRP A 150 11.25 55.26 50.25
CA TRP A 150 10.11 54.47 49.77
C TRP A 150 9.86 54.67 48.27
N ILE A 151 9.93 55.91 47.78
CA ILE A 151 9.74 56.20 46.35
C ILE A 151 10.89 55.64 45.51
N THR A 152 12.14 55.86 45.91
CA THR A 152 13.32 55.33 45.19
C THR A 152 13.34 53.81 45.21
N GLY A 153 13.03 53.18 46.33
CA GLY A 153 12.89 51.72 46.45
C GLY A 153 11.76 51.16 45.59
N ALA A 154 10.60 51.83 45.55
CA ALA A 154 9.49 51.44 44.70
C ALA A 154 9.85 51.52 43.22
N VAL A 155 10.43 52.64 42.77
CA VAL A 155 10.86 52.85 41.38
C VAL A 155 11.93 51.82 40.98
N ALA A 156 12.94 51.59 41.83
CA ALA A 156 13.97 50.58 41.59
C ALA A 156 13.37 49.17 41.49
N SER A 157 12.43 48.82 42.37
CA SER A 157 11.76 47.52 42.33
C SER A 157 10.94 47.34 41.05
N VAL A 158 10.23 48.37 40.59
CA VAL A 158 9.48 48.33 39.32
C VAL A 158 10.42 48.18 38.13
N ALA A 159 11.53 48.92 38.10
CA ALA A 159 12.53 48.82 37.04
C ALA A 159 13.13 47.40 36.95
N LEU A 160 13.46 46.79 38.10
CA LEU A 160 13.91 45.40 38.17
C LEU A 160 12.81 44.42 37.74
N ALA A 161 11.55 44.63 38.14
CA ALA A 161 10.44 43.79 37.72
C ALA A 161 10.21 43.84 36.19
N VAL A 162 10.38 45.01 35.56
CA VAL A 162 10.30 45.19 34.10
C VAL A 162 11.46 44.47 33.40
N LEU A 163 12.68 44.58 33.92
CA LEU A 163 13.86 43.92 33.38
C LEU A 163 13.78 42.37 33.52
N GLY A 164 13.23 41.90 34.64
CA GLY A 164 13.05 40.48 34.95
C GLY A 164 11.75 39.87 34.43
N ARG A 165 10.92 40.64 33.72
CA ARG A 165 9.68 40.16 33.10
C ARG A 165 10.03 39.07 32.09
N ARG A 166 9.41 37.89 32.22
CA ARG A 166 9.42 36.90 31.14
C ARG A 166 8.81 37.56 29.91
N LYS A 167 9.63 37.89 28.92
CA LYS A 167 9.16 37.98 27.54
C LYS A 167 8.75 36.56 27.18
N ASP A 168 7.45 36.28 27.16
CA ASP A 168 6.94 35.07 26.54
C ASP A 168 7.42 35.12 25.07
N GLY A 169 8.46 34.33 24.76
CA GLY A 169 9.13 34.35 23.45
C GLY A 169 10.63 34.69 23.43
N SER A 170 11.41 34.44 24.50
CA SER A 170 12.88 34.48 24.39
C SER A 170 13.40 33.45 23.36
N PRO A 171 14.22 33.83 22.36
CA PRO A 171 14.79 32.92 21.37
C PRO A 171 15.85 32.07 22.07
N GLY A 172 15.56 30.78 22.25
CA GLY A 172 16.47 29.86 22.94
C GLY A 172 15.76 28.63 23.49
N ARG A 173 14.45 28.73 23.74
CA ARG A 173 13.53 27.59 23.78
C ARG A 173 12.22 28.08 23.19
N LYS A 174 12.03 27.88 21.88
CA LYS A 174 10.67 27.80 21.35
C LYS A 174 10.08 26.55 22.01
N PRO A 175 9.07 26.64 22.89
CA PRO A 175 8.12 25.55 22.94
C PRO A 175 7.60 25.48 21.52
N VAL A 176 8.06 24.49 20.75
CA VAL A 176 7.31 24.02 19.59
C VAL A 176 6.02 23.52 20.21
N LEU A 177 5.04 24.42 20.33
CA LEU A 177 3.66 24.03 20.48
C LEU A 177 3.44 23.07 19.32
N ALA A 178 3.22 21.80 19.63
CA ALA A 178 2.74 20.80 18.70
C ALA A 178 1.36 21.24 18.23
N GLY A 179 1.32 22.22 17.34
CA GLY A 179 0.25 22.32 16.38
C GLY A 179 0.30 21.07 15.50
N PRO A 180 -0.82 20.65 14.92
CA PRO A 180 -0.77 19.63 13.87
C PRO A 180 0.27 20.09 12.86
N ARG A 181 1.25 19.24 12.58
CA ARG A 181 2.19 19.41 11.47
C ARG A 181 1.34 19.34 10.19
N SER A 182 0.63 20.42 9.90
CA SER A 182 -0.25 20.53 8.75
C SER A 182 0.61 20.81 7.53
N LEU A 183 0.23 20.25 6.38
CA LEU A 183 0.84 20.27 5.05
C LEU A 183 1.18 21.66 4.44
N THR A 184 1.23 22.73 5.23
CA THR A 184 1.58 24.09 4.78
C THR A 184 3.06 24.27 4.37
N TRP A 185 3.82 23.17 4.18
CA TRP A 185 5.29 23.16 4.08
C TRP A 185 5.86 23.02 2.66
N THR A 186 5.04 23.01 1.60
CA THR A 186 5.48 22.66 0.24
C THR A 186 6.22 23.76 -0.55
N MET A 187 6.70 24.83 0.09
CA MET A 187 7.46 25.89 -0.61
C MET A 187 8.89 26.14 -0.10
N ASP A 188 9.31 25.55 1.01
CA ASP A 188 10.67 25.76 1.55
C ASP A 188 11.57 24.55 1.29
N PRO A 189 12.58 24.66 0.38
CA PRO A 189 13.60 23.65 0.15
C PRO A 189 14.25 23.13 1.43
N GLN A 190 14.40 23.97 2.45
CA GLN A 190 15.08 23.61 3.69
C GLN A 190 14.33 22.53 4.48
N VAL A 191 13.00 22.59 4.45
CA VAL A 191 12.13 21.63 5.14
C VAL A 191 12.25 20.26 4.50
N LEU A 192 12.31 20.21 3.17
CA LEU A 192 12.50 18.97 2.44
C LEU A 192 13.86 18.35 2.77
N VAL A 193 14.92 19.16 2.82
CA VAL A 193 16.26 18.70 3.25
C VAL A 193 16.23 18.18 4.67
N ASP A 194 15.59 18.89 5.60
CA ASP A 194 15.48 18.47 7.00
C ASP A 194 14.67 17.17 7.12
N ALA A 195 13.58 17.00 6.36
CA ALA A 195 12.80 15.77 6.33
C ALA A 195 13.61 14.57 5.80
N PHE A 196 14.39 14.75 4.74
CA PHE A 196 15.30 13.71 4.25
C PHE A 196 16.40 13.36 5.27
N ARG A 197 16.88 14.35 6.03
CA ARG A 197 17.88 14.13 7.09
C ARG A 197 17.26 13.38 8.27
N ASP A 198 16.05 13.75 8.69
CA ASP A 198 15.31 13.09 9.77
C ASP A 198 14.93 11.65 9.40
N ALA A 199 14.61 11.41 8.13
CA ALA A 199 14.42 10.08 7.55
C ALA A 199 15.72 9.28 7.34
N LYS A 200 16.89 9.85 7.68
CA LYS A 200 18.23 9.27 7.50
C LYS A 200 18.57 8.92 6.04
N LEU A 201 17.94 9.61 5.10
CA LEU A 201 18.18 9.45 3.66
C LEU A 201 19.38 10.25 3.17
N ILE A 202 19.75 11.32 3.87
CA ILE A 202 20.95 12.13 3.62
C ILE A 202 21.71 12.39 4.94
N GLY A 203 23.01 12.66 4.82
CA GLY A 203 23.89 13.03 5.93
C GLY A 203 23.63 14.44 6.49
N LYS A 204 24.33 14.80 7.59
CA LYS A 204 24.19 16.13 8.22
C LYS A 204 24.63 17.26 7.30
N ASP A 205 25.72 17.04 6.57
CA ASP A 205 26.35 18.03 5.67
C ASP A 205 25.94 17.86 4.20
N GLU A 206 25.11 16.86 3.90
CA GLU A 206 24.61 16.60 2.55
C GLU A 206 23.38 17.48 2.27
N THR A 207 23.21 17.91 1.02
CA THR A 207 22.08 18.73 0.57
C THR A 207 21.39 18.07 -0.61
N LEU A 208 20.09 18.38 -0.79
CA LEU A 208 19.32 17.96 -1.95
C LEU A 208 19.37 19.05 -3.01
N ARG A 209 19.50 18.64 -4.27
CA ARG A 209 19.33 19.56 -5.40
C ARG A 209 17.91 19.40 -5.93
N LEU A 210 17.09 20.45 -5.81
CA LEU A 210 15.81 20.50 -6.50
C LEU A 210 16.06 20.68 -8.00
N VAL A 211 15.55 19.76 -8.80
CA VAL A 211 15.62 19.82 -10.27
C VAL A 211 14.62 20.85 -10.78
N GLU A 212 13.43 20.84 -10.20
CA GLU A 212 12.32 21.72 -10.51
C GLU A 212 11.73 22.30 -9.22
N ARG A 213 11.10 23.48 -9.31
CA ARG A 213 10.32 24.00 -8.20
C ARG A 213 9.15 23.06 -7.93
N ALA A 214 8.80 22.93 -6.66
CA ALA A 214 7.56 22.26 -6.25
C ALA A 214 6.39 22.88 -7.03
N SER A 215 5.69 22.03 -7.77
CA SER A 215 4.57 22.45 -8.63
C SER A 215 3.30 21.75 -8.17
N ARG A 216 2.17 22.43 -8.34
CA ARG A 216 0.87 21.88 -8.00
C ARG A 216 0.43 20.94 -9.11
N GLN A 217 0.16 19.67 -8.76
CA GLN A 217 -0.33 18.65 -9.69
C GLN A 217 -1.57 17.99 -9.07
N GLY A 218 -2.76 18.39 -9.54
CA GLY A 218 -4.03 17.95 -8.97
C GLY A 218 -4.17 18.32 -7.48
N ASP A 219 -4.57 17.35 -6.68
CA ASP A 219 -4.78 17.49 -5.23
C ASP A 219 -3.50 17.23 -4.41
N GLY A 220 -2.34 17.52 -5.00
CA GLY A 220 -1.05 17.36 -4.34
C GLY A 220 0.08 18.18 -4.97
N TRP A 221 1.26 18.02 -4.41
CA TRP A 221 2.48 18.72 -4.79
C TRP A 221 3.49 17.76 -5.41
N ALA A 222 3.90 18.03 -6.65
CA ALA A 222 4.95 17.30 -7.34
C ALA A 222 6.31 17.98 -7.11
N ILE A 223 7.32 17.19 -6.74
CA ILE A 223 8.67 17.64 -6.43
C ILE A 223 9.66 16.65 -7.04
N THR A 224 10.62 17.14 -7.82
CA THR A 224 11.72 16.31 -8.35
C THR A 224 13.03 16.74 -7.73
N VAL A 225 13.73 15.80 -7.08
CA VAL A 225 14.99 16.03 -6.40
C VAL A 225 16.09 15.09 -6.90
N ASP A 226 17.30 15.64 -7.00
CA ASP A 226 18.53 14.89 -7.18
C ASP A 226 19.18 14.68 -5.81
N LEU A 227 19.37 13.41 -5.48
CA LEU A 227 20.09 12.96 -4.29
C LEU A 227 21.60 13.15 -4.46
N PRO A 228 22.34 13.29 -3.34
CA PRO A 228 23.80 13.19 -3.35
C PRO A 228 24.29 11.90 -4.00
N ALA A 229 25.49 11.92 -4.57
CA ALA A 229 26.08 10.76 -5.26
C ALA A 229 26.24 9.51 -4.37
N THR A 230 26.21 9.68 -3.04
CA THR A 230 26.27 8.62 -2.03
C THR A 230 24.96 7.84 -1.88
N ARG A 231 23.84 8.32 -2.46
CA ARG A 231 22.48 7.81 -2.22
C ARG A 231 21.78 7.44 -3.52
N LYS A 232 20.90 6.44 -3.45
CA LYS A 232 20.10 5.99 -4.60
C LYS A 232 18.62 6.23 -4.36
N ALA A 233 17.88 6.47 -5.45
CA ALA A 233 16.42 6.61 -5.43
C ALA A 233 15.73 5.38 -4.80
N ALA A 234 16.31 4.18 -4.98
CA ALA A 234 15.83 2.95 -4.37
C ALA A 234 15.81 3.01 -2.83
N ASP A 235 16.79 3.70 -2.22
CA ASP A 235 16.85 3.86 -0.77
C ASP A 235 15.72 4.75 -0.25
N VAL A 236 15.33 5.77 -1.03
CA VAL A 236 14.20 6.66 -0.72
C VAL A 236 12.88 5.91 -0.82
N VAL A 237 12.69 5.12 -1.89
CA VAL A 237 11.49 4.28 -2.06
C VAL A 237 11.38 3.27 -0.92
N LYS A 238 12.49 2.63 -0.52
CA LYS A 238 12.51 1.66 0.59
C LYS A 238 12.17 2.29 1.94
N ASN A 239 12.64 3.51 2.21
CA ASN A 239 12.39 4.22 3.47
C ASN A 239 11.27 5.27 3.34
N ARG A 240 10.31 5.05 2.44
CA ARG A 240 9.17 5.95 2.21
C ARG A 240 8.39 6.27 3.49
N GLU A 241 8.17 5.27 4.35
CA GLU A 241 7.46 5.42 5.62
C GLU A 241 8.16 6.39 6.58
N ALA A 242 9.49 6.29 6.69
CA ALA A 242 10.28 7.22 7.49
C ALA A 242 10.23 8.64 6.92
N LEU A 243 10.26 8.77 5.59
CA LEU A 243 10.13 10.07 4.91
C LEU A 243 8.74 10.68 5.05
N ALA A 244 7.67 9.89 4.95
CA ALA A 244 6.30 10.33 5.18
C ALA A 244 6.13 10.84 6.63
N SER A 245 6.66 10.09 7.61
CA SER A 245 6.67 10.50 9.02
C SER A 245 7.43 11.81 9.25
N ALA A 246 8.58 11.99 8.59
CA ALA A 246 9.37 13.22 8.66
C ALA A 246 8.65 14.43 8.02
N LEU A 247 7.95 14.19 6.91
CA LEU A 247 7.09 15.17 6.24
C LEU A 247 5.75 15.40 6.97
N ALA A 248 5.46 14.59 7.99
CA ALA A 248 4.22 14.59 8.76
C ALA A 248 2.96 14.36 7.93
N VAL A 249 3.07 13.45 6.98
CA VAL A 249 1.98 12.96 6.14
C VAL A 249 1.84 11.45 6.34
N ASP A 250 0.68 10.91 5.98
CA ASP A 250 0.52 9.46 5.94
C ASP A 250 1.37 8.85 4.81
N GLU A 251 1.79 7.59 4.96
CA GLU A 251 2.53 6.87 3.92
C GLU A 251 1.77 6.84 2.59
N VAL A 252 0.44 6.77 2.64
CA VAL A 252 -0.46 6.71 1.49
C VAL A 252 -0.50 8.04 0.71
N GLN A 253 -0.25 9.16 1.38
CA GLN A 253 -0.21 10.49 0.76
C GLN A 253 1.10 10.74 0.03
N LEU A 254 2.17 10.02 0.37
CA LEU A 254 3.49 10.20 -0.22
C LEU A 254 3.74 9.13 -1.29
N ILE A 255 3.79 9.55 -2.55
CA ILE A 255 4.25 8.71 -3.66
C ILE A 255 5.68 9.08 -4.00
N VAL A 256 6.55 8.07 -4.05
CA VAL A 256 7.97 8.22 -4.38
C VAL A 256 8.29 7.29 -5.52
N GLU A 257 8.82 7.85 -6.60
CA GLU A 257 9.18 7.13 -7.81
C GLU A 257 10.59 7.52 -8.25
N ARG A 258 11.35 6.56 -8.75
CA ARG A 258 12.61 6.86 -9.44
C ARG A 258 12.28 7.40 -10.83
N VAL A 259 12.87 8.54 -11.20
CA VAL A 259 12.79 9.03 -12.58
C VAL A 259 13.74 8.22 -13.45
N ARG A 260 13.19 7.56 -14.48
CA ARG A 260 13.92 6.74 -15.44
C ARG A 260 13.86 7.37 -16.84
N GLY A 261 14.57 6.80 -17.82
CA GLY A 261 14.62 7.29 -19.19
C GLY A 261 15.46 8.57 -19.39
N ASN A 262 15.23 9.26 -20.52
CA ASN A 262 15.97 10.47 -20.90
C ASN A 262 15.66 11.61 -19.91
N GLY A 263 16.69 11.98 -19.12
CA GLY A 263 16.54 12.96 -18.03
C GLY A 263 16.38 12.32 -16.64
N GLY A 264 16.41 10.99 -16.50
CA GLY A 264 16.50 10.29 -15.23
C GLY A 264 17.91 9.80 -14.91
N HIS A 265 18.23 9.62 -13.63
CA HIS A 265 19.43 8.87 -13.20
C HIS A 265 19.16 8.16 -11.86
N ALA A 266 20.06 7.28 -11.42
CA ALA A 266 19.86 6.45 -10.22
C ALA A 266 19.66 7.24 -8.93
N GLY A 267 20.05 8.52 -8.91
CA GLY A 267 19.87 9.45 -7.79
C GLY A 267 18.69 10.41 -7.95
N ARG A 268 17.93 10.37 -9.05
CA ARG A 268 16.80 11.27 -9.28
C ARG A 268 15.50 10.65 -8.78
N VAL A 269 14.80 11.39 -7.93
CA VAL A 269 13.55 10.97 -7.30
C VAL A 269 12.46 11.98 -7.63
N SER A 270 11.34 11.48 -8.12
CA SER A 270 10.07 12.22 -8.19
C SER A 270 9.26 11.87 -6.96
N MET A 271 8.77 12.88 -6.28
CA MET A 271 7.86 12.77 -5.14
C MET A 271 6.57 13.48 -5.47
N TRP A 272 5.45 12.89 -5.07
CA TRP A 272 4.16 13.55 -5.08
C TRP A 272 3.52 13.40 -3.71
N VAL A 273 3.16 14.53 -3.09
CA VAL A 273 2.57 14.57 -1.75
C VAL A 273 1.14 15.05 -1.87
N ALA A 274 0.17 14.19 -1.56
CA ALA A 274 -1.25 14.51 -1.55
C ALA A 274 -1.62 15.42 -0.38
N ASP A 275 -2.60 16.30 -0.58
CA ASP A 275 -3.13 17.15 0.50
C ASP A 275 -3.96 16.36 1.51
N GLU A 276 -4.71 15.37 1.04
CA GLU A 276 -5.53 14.46 1.81
C GLU A 276 -5.27 13.03 1.32
N ASP A 277 -5.85 12.02 1.95
CA ASP A 277 -5.73 10.64 1.46
C ASP A 277 -6.34 10.54 0.04
N PRO A 278 -5.53 10.29 -1.01
CA PRO A 278 -6.00 10.30 -2.40
C PRO A 278 -7.01 9.19 -2.70
N TYR A 279 -7.10 8.17 -1.83
CA TYR A 279 -8.00 7.04 -2.00
C TYR A 279 -9.25 7.11 -1.13
N ALA A 280 -9.40 8.16 -0.31
CA ALA A 280 -10.55 8.37 0.56
C ALA A 280 -11.72 9.11 -0.12
N ALA A 281 -11.52 9.70 -1.31
CA ALA A 281 -12.57 10.42 -2.05
C ALA A 281 -13.78 9.51 -2.37
N PRO A 282 -14.94 10.03 -2.80
CA PRO A 282 -16.07 9.19 -3.25
C PRO A 282 -15.71 8.27 -4.44
N PRO A 283 -16.32 7.07 -4.54
CA PRO A 283 -16.03 6.14 -5.62
C PRO A 283 -16.50 6.67 -6.98
N LEU A 284 -15.64 6.55 -8.00
CA LEU A 284 -15.93 6.94 -9.38
C LEU A 284 -16.58 5.79 -10.13
N ARG A 285 -17.68 6.04 -10.83
CA ARG A 285 -18.37 5.03 -11.66
C ARG A 285 -17.51 4.64 -12.87
N THR A 286 -17.68 3.41 -13.34
CA THR A 286 -16.99 2.92 -14.55
C THR A 286 -17.43 3.68 -15.81
N PRO A 287 -16.50 4.09 -16.68
CA PRO A 287 -16.84 4.72 -17.96
C PRO A 287 -17.50 3.73 -18.93
N LEU A 288 -17.37 2.42 -18.71
CA LEU A 288 -17.96 1.36 -19.54
C LEU A 288 -19.50 1.35 -19.47
N LEU A 289 -20.12 2.01 -18.48
CA LEU A 289 -21.57 2.06 -18.40
C LEU A 289 -22.19 2.81 -19.60
N ASN A 290 -21.47 3.81 -20.13
CA ASN A 290 -21.95 4.74 -21.14
C ASN A 290 -21.53 4.37 -22.58
N VAL A 291 -20.79 3.28 -22.78
CA VAL A 291 -20.37 2.85 -24.12
C VAL A 291 -21.38 1.87 -24.73
N GLU A 292 -21.64 1.99 -26.03
CA GLU A 292 -22.54 1.07 -26.73
C GLU A 292 -21.96 -0.34 -26.88
N HIS A 293 -20.68 -0.43 -27.20
CA HIS A 293 -19.91 -1.67 -27.29
C HIS A 293 -18.46 -1.41 -26.87
N TRP A 294 -17.70 -2.48 -26.66
CA TRP A 294 -16.26 -2.43 -26.42
C TRP A 294 -15.52 -3.35 -27.39
N ASP A 295 -14.25 -3.07 -27.61
CA ASP A 295 -13.36 -3.93 -28.38
C ASP A 295 -12.35 -4.53 -27.41
N ALA A 296 -12.32 -5.86 -27.29
CA ALA A 296 -11.45 -6.59 -26.36
C ALA A 296 -9.96 -6.30 -26.58
N TRP A 297 -9.57 -5.88 -27.79
CA TRP A 297 -8.21 -5.48 -28.13
C TRP A 297 -7.81 -4.12 -27.53
N ARG A 298 -8.78 -3.32 -27.07
CA ARG A 298 -8.53 -2.05 -26.38
C ARG A 298 -8.39 -2.27 -24.87
N PRO A 299 -7.38 -1.67 -24.22
CA PRO A 299 -7.21 -1.74 -22.77
C PRO A 299 -8.48 -1.31 -22.01
N VAL A 300 -8.95 -2.15 -21.11
CA VAL A 300 -10.19 -1.95 -20.34
C VAL A 300 -9.98 -0.85 -19.31
N PRO A 301 -10.83 0.20 -19.23
CA PRO A 301 -10.74 1.22 -18.20
C PRO A 301 -10.90 0.60 -16.81
N PHE A 302 -9.83 0.62 -16.02
CA PHE A 302 -9.77 -0.12 -14.76
C PHE A 302 -9.83 0.78 -13.53
N GLY A 303 -9.21 1.97 -13.58
CA GLY A 303 -9.25 2.86 -12.45
C GLY A 303 -8.48 4.14 -12.64
N GLN A 304 -8.08 4.72 -11.52
CA GLN A 304 -7.20 5.88 -11.45
C GLN A 304 -6.11 5.65 -10.41
N ASP A 305 -4.93 6.21 -10.66
CA ASP A 305 -3.91 6.31 -9.62
C ASP A 305 -4.18 7.47 -8.66
N ALA A 306 -3.33 7.67 -7.66
CA ALA A 306 -3.49 8.79 -6.72
C ALA A 306 -3.47 10.18 -7.37
N ARG A 307 -2.87 10.32 -8.56
CA ARG A 307 -2.78 11.58 -9.30
C ARG A 307 -3.96 11.76 -10.25
N ALA A 308 -5.00 10.95 -10.12
CA ALA A 308 -6.17 10.89 -10.99
C ALA A 308 -5.84 10.57 -12.47
N ARG A 309 -4.65 10.01 -12.75
CA ARG A 309 -4.34 9.50 -14.09
C ARG A 309 -5.12 8.22 -14.33
N LYS A 310 -5.66 8.08 -15.54
CA LYS A 310 -6.42 6.88 -15.91
C LYS A 310 -5.49 5.68 -15.96
N VAL A 311 -5.97 4.55 -15.46
CA VAL A 311 -5.30 3.26 -15.53
C VAL A 311 -6.22 2.30 -16.28
N SER A 312 -5.68 1.71 -17.33
CA SER A 312 -6.37 0.73 -18.16
C SER A 312 -5.62 -0.60 -18.19
N LEU A 313 -6.35 -1.71 -18.29
CA LEU A 313 -5.81 -3.06 -18.33
C LEU A 313 -5.88 -3.62 -19.75
N PRO A 314 -4.74 -3.80 -20.46
CA PRO A 314 -4.73 -4.69 -21.62
C PRO A 314 -5.00 -6.11 -21.14
N LEU A 315 -5.91 -6.83 -21.81
CA LEU A 315 -6.27 -8.20 -21.43
C LEU A 315 -5.91 -9.23 -22.51
N VAL A 316 -5.97 -8.85 -23.79
CA VAL A 316 -5.51 -9.73 -24.88
C VAL A 316 -3.99 -9.91 -24.77
N TRP A 317 -3.53 -11.14 -25.01
CA TRP A 317 -2.14 -11.59 -24.88
C TRP A 317 -1.55 -11.59 -23.47
N THR A 318 -2.35 -11.35 -22.42
CA THR A 318 -1.90 -11.48 -21.04
C THR A 318 -2.93 -12.28 -20.22
N SER A 319 -2.65 -12.40 -18.93
CA SER A 319 -3.53 -12.99 -17.92
C SER A 319 -3.59 -12.07 -16.71
N LEU A 320 -4.62 -12.24 -15.88
CA LEU A 320 -4.85 -11.39 -14.71
C LEU A 320 -5.03 -12.23 -13.45
N LEU A 321 -4.23 -11.97 -12.42
CA LEU A 321 -4.43 -12.47 -11.07
C LEU A 321 -4.96 -11.36 -10.17
N ILE A 322 -6.07 -11.59 -9.48
CA ILE A 322 -6.64 -10.68 -8.48
C ILE A 322 -6.65 -11.35 -7.12
N GLY A 323 -6.08 -10.70 -6.10
CA GLY A 323 -6.10 -11.22 -4.74
C GLY A 323 -6.48 -10.17 -3.71
N ALA A 324 -7.27 -10.55 -2.71
CA ALA A 324 -7.72 -9.66 -1.64
C ALA A 324 -8.38 -10.42 -0.49
N ILE A 325 -8.40 -9.87 0.71
CA ILE A 325 -9.28 -10.38 1.77
C ILE A 325 -10.76 -10.04 1.46
N PRO A 326 -11.74 -10.73 2.09
CA PRO A 326 -13.15 -10.45 1.88
C PRO A 326 -13.52 -8.96 2.03
N ARG A 327 -14.50 -8.51 1.24
CA ARG A 327 -15.10 -7.15 1.31
C ARG A 327 -14.14 -5.99 0.99
N GLN A 328 -13.06 -6.23 0.24
CA GLN A 328 -12.17 -5.15 -0.24
C GLN A 328 -12.41 -4.72 -1.69
N GLY A 329 -13.32 -5.38 -2.40
CA GLY A 329 -13.65 -5.04 -3.79
C GLY A 329 -13.08 -6.01 -4.83
N LYS A 330 -12.66 -7.23 -4.42
CA LYS A 330 -12.18 -8.29 -5.32
C LYS A 330 -13.14 -8.54 -6.49
N THR A 331 -14.38 -8.92 -6.19
CA THR A 331 -15.43 -9.20 -7.19
C THR A 331 -15.73 -7.97 -8.06
N PHE A 332 -15.65 -6.75 -7.50
CA PHE A 332 -15.85 -5.52 -8.29
C PHE A 332 -14.70 -5.30 -9.29
N ALA A 333 -13.45 -5.51 -8.87
CA ALA A 333 -12.29 -5.40 -9.74
C ALA A 333 -12.30 -6.47 -10.84
N GLU A 334 -12.66 -7.71 -10.50
CA GLU A 334 -12.76 -8.81 -11.44
C GLU A 334 -13.85 -8.58 -12.49
N ARG A 335 -15.06 -8.19 -12.06
CA ARG A 335 -16.14 -7.79 -12.98
C ARG A 335 -15.76 -6.62 -13.86
N LEU A 336 -14.99 -5.65 -13.34
CA LEU A 336 -14.55 -4.51 -14.13
C LEU A 336 -13.61 -4.93 -15.27
N ALA A 337 -12.68 -5.87 -15.01
CA ALA A 337 -11.86 -6.47 -16.06
C ALA A 337 -12.74 -7.25 -17.07
N ALA A 338 -13.66 -8.08 -16.56
CA ALA A 338 -14.57 -8.88 -17.39
C ALA A 338 -15.53 -8.02 -18.24
N ALA A 339 -15.94 -6.84 -17.76
CA ALA A 339 -16.89 -5.98 -18.44
C ALA A 339 -16.44 -5.55 -19.85
N GLY A 340 -15.14 -5.28 -20.05
CA GLY A 340 -14.61 -4.98 -21.37
C GLY A 340 -14.75 -6.15 -22.34
N LEU A 341 -14.57 -7.39 -21.86
CA LEU A 341 -14.76 -8.61 -22.65
C LEU A 341 -16.26 -8.88 -22.89
N ILE A 342 -17.12 -8.64 -21.90
CA ILE A 342 -18.58 -8.81 -22.03
C ILE A 342 -19.18 -7.83 -23.03
N LEU A 343 -18.71 -6.59 -23.09
CA LEU A 343 -19.20 -5.58 -24.03
C LEU A 343 -18.67 -5.77 -25.46
N ASP A 344 -17.79 -6.75 -25.67
CA ASP A 344 -17.37 -7.16 -27.00
C ASP A 344 -18.26 -8.32 -27.50
N PRO A 345 -18.98 -8.16 -28.63
CA PRO A 345 -19.87 -9.18 -29.17
C PRO A 345 -19.18 -10.44 -29.69
N TYR A 346 -17.88 -10.44 -29.94
CA TYR A 346 -17.19 -11.60 -30.53
C TYR A 346 -16.43 -12.42 -29.50
N THR A 347 -16.36 -11.99 -28.24
CA THR A 347 -15.68 -12.76 -27.20
C THR A 347 -16.53 -13.93 -26.73
N ARG A 348 -15.87 -15.06 -26.47
CA ARG A 348 -16.45 -16.24 -25.83
C ARG A 348 -16.13 -16.22 -24.34
N LEU A 349 -17.13 -16.38 -23.48
CA LEU A 349 -16.97 -16.25 -22.04
C LEU A 349 -17.14 -17.61 -21.34
N TYR A 350 -16.11 -18.02 -20.59
CA TYR A 350 -16.16 -19.12 -19.63
C TYR A 350 -16.11 -18.48 -18.25
N VAL A 351 -17.15 -18.69 -17.45
CA VAL A 351 -17.28 -18.10 -16.11
C VAL A 351 -17.52 -19.23 -15.12
N ALA A 352 -16.54 -19.43 -14.23
CA ALA A 352 -16.59 -20.37 -13.13
C ALA A 352 -16.68 -19.58 -11.81
N ASP A 353 -17.85 -19.58 -11.18
CA ASP A 353 -18.07 -18.94 -9.88
C ASP A 353 -18.07 -20.00 -8.77
N PHE A 354 -16.91 -20.24 -8.14
CA PHE A 354 -16.79 -21.19 -7.03
C PHE A 354 -17.28 -20.62 -5.70
N LYS A 355 -17.78 -19.39 -5.66
CA LYS A 355 -18.35 -18.82 -4.44
C LYS A 355 -19.79 -19.30 -4.18
N GLY A 356 -20.50 -19.76 -5.23
CA GLY A 356 -21.91 -20.15 -5.17
C GLY A 356 -22.87 -18.98 -4.90
N GLY A 357 -22.41 -17.74 -5.15
CA GLY A 357 -23.17 -16.53 -4.89
C GLY A 357 -23.91 -16.00 -6.12
N LYS A 358 -24.73 -14.96 -5.92
CA LYS A 358 -25.41 -14.26 -7.03
C LYS A 358 -24.52 -13.27 -7.77
N ASP A 359 -23.21 -13.37 -7.55
CA ASP A 359 -22.28 -12.36 -7.98
C ASP A 359 -22.07 -12.41 -9.50
N TRP A 360 -22.18 -13.60 -10.09
CA TRP A 360 -21.96 -13.79 -11.52
C TRP A 360 -23.23 -14.11 -12.32
N ASP A 361 -24.38 -14.36 -11.68
CA ASP A 361 -25.67 -14.69 -12.32
C ASP A 361 -26.03 -13.78 -13.49
N ALA A 362 -25.76 -12.48 -13.37
CA ALA A 362 -26.08 -11.53 -14.43
C ALA A 362 -25.34 -11.82 -15.75
N CYS A 363 -24.18 -12.48 -15.69
CA CYS A 363 -23.35 -12.87 -16.83
C CYS A 363 -23.82 -14.19 -17.49
N GLU A 364 -24.55 -15.04 -16.77
CA GLU A 364 -25.04 -16.34 -17.26
C GLU A 364 -25.71 -16.25 -18.64
N PRO A 365 -26.61 -15.28 -18.91
CA PRO A 365 -27.30 -15.20 -20.20
C PRO A 365 -26.38 -14.89 -21.38
N CYS A 366 -25.17 -14.34 -21.17
CA CYS A 366 -24.22 -14.07 -22.26
C CYS A 366 -23.01 -15.02 -22.28
N ALA A 367 -22.92 -15.96 -21.35
CA ALA A 367 -21.77 -16.84 -21.22
C ALA A 367 -21.85 -18.08 -22.13
N HIS A 368 -20.71 -18.46 -22.71
CA HIS A 368 -20.60 -19.71 -23.44
C HIS A 368 -20.59 -20.92 -22.50
N ARG A 369 -19.90 -20.79 -21.37
CA ARG A 369 -19.91 -21.74 -20.26
C ARG A 369 -20.12 -20.97 -18.95
N PHE A 370 -21.05 -21.43 -18.13
CA PHE A 370 -21.36 -20.82 -16.84
C PHE A 370 -21.69 -21.88 -15.80
N PHE A 371 -21.17 -21.71 -14.60
CA PHE A 371 -21.72 -22.33 -13.40
C PHE A 371 -21.48 -21.46 -12.18
N SER A 372 -22.27 -21.68 -11.14
CA SER A 372 -22.05 -21.12 -9.80
C SER A 372 -22.25 -22.22 -8.77
N GLY A 373 -21.20 -22.55 -8.03
CA GLY A 373 -21.16 -23.65 -7.07
C GLY A 373 -19.76 -24.20 -6.84
N ASP A 374 -19.58 -24.93 -5.73
CA ASP A 374 -18.29 -25.45 -5.26
C ASP A 374 -18.26 -26.96 -4.97
N ASP A 375 -19.33 -27.69 -5.29
CA ASP A 375 -19.36 -29.14 -5.11
C ASP A 375 -18.41 -29.87 -6.08
N ASP A 376 -18.13 -31.15 -5.79
CA ASP A 376 -17.26 -32.00 -6.61
C ASP A 376 -17.70 -32.04 -8.08
N GLY A 377 -19.01 -32.01 -8.34
CA GLY A 377 -19.56 -31.98 -9.70
C GLY A 377 -19.12 -30.73 -10.47
N HIS A 378 -19.12 -29.57 -9.83
CA HIS A 378 -18.60 -28.32 -10.40
C HIS A 378 -17.09 -28.39 -10.63
N VAL A 379 -16.32 -28.98 -9.72
CA VAL A 379 -14.86 -29.15 -9.89
C VAL A 379 -14.55 -30.09 -11.08
N PHE A 380 -15.29 -31.20 -11.23
CA PHE A 380 -15.16 -32.10 -12.38
C PHE A 380 -15.63 -31.45 -13.70
N MET A 381 -16.68 -30.63 -13.65
CA MET A 381 -17.12 -29.85 -14.81
C MET A 381 -16.04 -28.84 -15.24
N PHE A 382 -15.42 -28.16 -14.28
CA PHE A 382 -14.32 -27.25 -14.53
C PHE A 382 -13.10 -27.96 -15.13
N LYS A 383 -12.74 -29.15 -14.61
CA LYS A 383 -11.74 -30.04 -15.23
C LYS A 383 -12.03 -30.24 -16.71
N ALA A 384 -13.25 -30.66 -17.04
CA ALA A 384 -13.64 -30.94 -18.42
C ALA A 384 -13.55 -29.70 -19.32
N TRP A 385 -13.86 -28.51 -18.80
CA TRP A 385 -13.70 -27.24 -19.54
C TRP A 385 -12.24 -26.90 -19.79
N LEU A 386 -11.37 -27.08 -18.80
CA LEU A 386 -9.93 -26.82 -18.98
C LEU A 386 -9.33 -27.77 -20.01
N GLU A 387 -9.71 -29.05 -20.01
CA GLU A 387 -9.28 -30.03 -21.02
C GLU A 387 -9.80 -29.66 -22.43
N GLU A 388 -11.05 -29.21 -22.53
CA GLU A 388 -11.64 -28.66 -23.77
C GLU A 388 -10.83 -27.46 -24.27
N LEU A 389 -10.50 -26.51 -23.39
CA LEU A 389 -9.74 -25.30 -23.73
C LEU A 389 -8.30 -25.60 -24.14
N VAL A 390 -7.65 -26.61 -23.54
CA VAL A 390 -6.32 -27.07 -23.94
C VAL A 390 -6.38 -27.62 -25.38
N SER A 391 -7.34 -28.51 -25.65
CA SER A 391 -7.55 -29.08 -26.98
C SER A 391 -7.88 -27.99 -28.01
N GLU A 392 -8.76 -27.05 -27.68
CA GLU A 392 -9.11 -25.91 -28.54
C GLU A 392 -7.88 -25.03 -28.81
N THR A 393 -7.06 -24.74 -27.80
CA THR A 393 -5.82 -23.95 -27.96
C THR A 393 -4.86 -24.63 -28.95
N GLN A 394 -4.66 -25.94 -28.82
CA GLN A 394 -3.85 -26.70 -29.78
C GLN A 394 -4.44 -26.67 -31.19
N GLY A 395 -5.76 -26.82 -31.32
CA GLY A 395 -6.47 -26.72 -32.59
C GLY A 395 -6.36 -25.34 -33.23
N ARG A 396 -6.33 -24.26 -32.44
CA ARG A 396 -6.05 -22.90 -32.93
C ARG A 396 -4.63 -22.79 -33.47
N TYR A 397 -3.64 -23.34 -32.78
CA TYR A 397 -2.26 -23.36 -33.29
C TYR A 397 -2.10 -24.21 -34.56
N ALA A 398 -2.90 -25.25 -34.76
CA ALA A 398 -2.92 -25.99 -36.01
C ALA A 398 -3.51 -25.13 -37.14
N ARG A 399 -4.69 -24.52 -36.93
CA ARG A 399 -5.32 -23.60 -37.88
C ARG A 399 -4.43 -22.41 -38.24
N MET A 400 -3.79 -21.78 -37.26
CA MET A 400 -2.89 -20.64 -37.48
C MET A 400 -1.66 -20.99 -38.31
N ARG A 401 -1.20 -22.25 -38.29
CA ARG A 401 -0.09 -22.73 -39.12
C ARG A 401 -0.47 -22.90 -40.59
N GLU A 402 -1.76 -23.00 -40.90
CA GLU A 402 -2.27 -23.14 -42.26
C GLU A 402 -2.57 -21.78 -42.91
N LEU A 403 -2.60 -20.70 -42.12
CA LEU A 403 -2.82 -19.33 -42.59
C LEU A 403 -1.53 -18.71 -43.13
N ASP A 404 -1.66 -17.75 -44.03
CA ASP A 404 -0.55 -16.94 -44.52
C ASP A 404 -0.03 -15.95 -43.46
N ASP A 405 1.23 -15.56 -43.60
CA ASP A 405 1.92 -14.65 -42.67
C ASP A 405 1.33 -13.22 -42.67
N GLU A 406 0.60 -12.80 -43.72
CA GLU A 406 -0.07 -11.49 -43.75
C GLU A 406 -1.29 -11.49 -42.81
N THR A 407 -2.05 -12.59 -42.79
CA THR A 407 -3.23 -12.78 -41.94
C THR A 407 -2.84 -13.13 -40.51
N CYS A 408 -1.83 -13.98 -40.33
CA CYS A 408 -1.38 -14.54 -39.05
C CYS A 408 0.11 -14.24 -38.78
N PRO A 409 0.49 -12.97 -38.60
CA PRO A 409 1.86 -12.60 -38.29
C PRO A 409 2.31 -13.25 -36.97
N GLU A 410 3.53 -13.79 -36.97
CA GLU A 410 4.16 -14.42 -35.80
C GLU A 410 3.38 -15.60 -35.19
N SER A 411 2.45 -16.23 -35.94
CA SER A 411 1.59 -17.31 -35.42
C SER A 411 0.77 -16.91 -34.19
N LYS A 412 0.30 -15.66 -34.16
CA LYS A 412 -0.51 -15.10 -33.07
C LYS A 412 -1.89 -14.69 -33.58
N ILE A 413 -2.86 -14.77 -32.67
CA ILE A 413 -4.19 -14.24 -32.91
C ILE A 413 -4.10 -12.74 -33.23
N THR A 414 -4.90 -12.28 -34.19
CA THR A 414 -5.04 -10.87 -34.58
C THR A 414 -6.50 -10.43 -34.49
N PRO A 415 -6.79 -9.12 -34.52
CA PRO A 415 -8.16 -8.63 -34.59
C PRO A 415 -8.94 -9.25 -35.75
N SER A 416 -8.39 -9.30 -36.96
CA SER A 416 -9.05 -9.91 -38.13
C SER A 416 -9.40 -11.38 -37.90
N ILE A 417 -8.45 -12.18 -37.42
CA ILE A 417 -8.69 -13.61 -37.13
C ILE A 417 -9.76 -13.78 -36.06
N SER A 418 -9.71 -13.00 -34.97
CA SER A 418 -10.65 -13.12 -33.85
C SER A 418 -12.10 -12.76 -34.20
N ARG A 419 -12.30 -12.00 -35.28
CA ARG A 419 -13.63 -11.57 -35.75
C ARG A 419 -14.18 -12.48 -36.84
N ASP A 420 -13.32 -13.27 -37.49
CA ASP A 420 -13.72 -14.19 -38.55
C ASP A 420 -14.41 -15.44 -37.98
N LYS A 421 -15.70 -15.57 -38.27
CA LYS A 421 -16.52 -16.70 -37.84
C LYS A 421 -16.13 -18.02 -38.53
N ALA A 422 -15.59 -17.97 -39.75
CA ALA A 422 -15.14 -19.16 -40.47
C ALA A 422 -13.92 -19.79 -39.79
N LEU A 423 -13.02 -18.96 -39.27
CA LEU A 423 -11.85 -19.42 -38.53
C LEU A 423 -12.20 -19.91 -37.12
N ASN A 424 -13.29 -19.42 -36.51
CA ASN A 424 -13.76 -19.81 -35.18
C ASN A 424 -12.66 -19.73 -34.10
N MET A 425 -11.92 -18.62 -34.10
CA MET A 425 -10.87 -18.33 -33.10
C MET A 425 -11.15 -17.02 -32.33
N PRO A 426 -12.35 -16.86 -31.73
CA PRO A 426 -12.66 -15.65 -30.98
C PRO A 426 -11.75 -15.50 -29.76
N ILE A 427 -11.58 -14.27 -29.27
CA ILE A 427 -10.99 -14.06 -27.95
C ILE A 427 -11.85 -14.79 -26.91
N THR A 428 -11.25 -15.72 -26.17
CA THR A 428 -11.93 -16.53 -25.17
C THR A 428 -11.47 -16.13 -23.79
N ALA A 429 -12.37 -15.59 -22.98
CA ALA A 429 -12.12 -15.24 -21.59
C ALA A 429 -12.42 -16.44 -20.69
N VAL A 430 -11.48 -16.82 -19.83
CA VAL A 430 -11.64 -17.83 -18.79
C VAL A 430 -11.55 -17.13 -17.45
N ILE A 431 -12.71 -16.89 -16.83
CA ILE A 431 -12.86 -16.14 -15.59
C ILE A 431 -13.17 -17.13 -14.47
N VAL A 432 -12.36 -17.12 -13.43
CA VAL A 432 -12.46 -18.04 -12.30
C VAL A 432 -12.48 -17.24 -10.99
N ASP A 433 -13.68 -17.08 -10.42
CA ASP A 433 -13.84 -16.50 -9.10
C ASP A 433 -13.61 -17.58 -8.04
N GLU A 434 -12.81 -17.26 -7.03
CA GLU A 434 -12.32 -18.17 -6.00
C GLU A 434 -11.52 -19.37 -6.53
N ALA A 435 -10.51 -19.11 -7.37
CA ALA A 435 -9.64 -20.13 -7.95
C ALA A 435 -8.96 -21.05 -6.92
N HIS A 436 -8.83 -20.65 -5.65
CA HIS A 436 -8.28 -21.50 -4.59
C HIS A 436 -9.15 -22.75 -4.31
N ILE A 437 -10.48 -22.62 -4.40
CA ILE A 437 -11.43 -23.70 -4.07
C ILE A 437 -11.18 -24.96 -4.92
N PRO A 438 -11.19 -24.89 -6.27
CA PRO A 438 -10.92 -26.08 -7.09
C PRO A 438 -9.47 -26.56 -6.97
N LEU A 439 -8.51 -25.65 -6.72
CA LEU A 439 -7.08 -25.98 -6.63
C LEU A 439 -6.71 -26.71 -5.34
N GLU A 440 -7.49 -26.55 -4.26
CA GLU A 440 -7.32 -27.27 -3.00
C GLU A 440 -7.92 -28.69 -3.03
N SER A 441 -8.63 -29.07 -4.11
CA SER A 441 -9.27 -30.38 -4.21
C SER A 441 -8.26 -31.53 -4.16
N ARG A 442 -8.44 -32.44 -3.20
CA ARG A 442 -7.60 -33.63 -3.02
C ARG A 442 -8.19 -34.90 -3.63
N ILE A 443 -9.26 -34.79 -4.42
CA ILE A 443 -9.91 -35.94 -5.05
C ILE A 443 -8.91 -36.61 -5.99
N PRO A 444 -8.58 -37.90 -5.81
CA PRO A 444 -7.63 -38.58 -6.66
C PRO A 444 -8.24 -38.81 -8.05
N VAL A 445 -7.52 -38.41 -9.09
CA VAL A 445 -7.86 -38.67 -10.48
C VAL A 445 -6.70 -39.35 -11.19
N GLU A 446 -7.02 -40.21 -12.15
CA GLU A 446 -6.02 -40.91 -12.94
C GLU A 446 -5.64 -40.07 -14.17
N VAL A 447 -4.36 -39.70 -14.25
CA VAL A 447 -3.78 -38.94 -15.35
C VAL A 447 -2.54 -39.70 -15.80
N GLU A 448 -2.52 -40.15 -17.06
CA GLU A 448 -1.39 -40.91 -17.62
C GLU A 448 -1.00 -42.16 -16.80
N GLY A 449 -1.99 -42.84 -16.19
CA GLY A 449 -1.76 -44.02 -15.35
C GLY A 449 -1.23 -43.71 -13.95
N LYS A 450 -1.06 -42.44 -13.59
CA LYS A 450 -0.67 -41.98 -12.24
C LYS A 450 -1.88 -41.39 -11.52
N LYS A 451 -2.05 -41.69 -10.23
CA LYS A 451 -3.07 -41.04 -9.39
C LYS A 451 -2.53 -39.69 -8.90
N VAL A 452 -3.18 -38.60 -9.30
CA VAL A 452 -2.83 -37.24 -8.88
C VAL A 452 -4.04 -36.56 -8.23
N PRO A 453 -3.85 -35.67 -7.24
CA PRO A 453 -4.92 -34.82 -6.73
C PRO A 453 -5.51 -33.95 -7.84
N LEU A 454 -6.83 -33.87 -7.92
CA LEU A 454 -7.54 -33.10 -8.94
C LEU A 454 -7.10 -31.64 -8.96
N GLY A 455 -6.96 -31.00 -7.79
CA GLY A 455 -6.50 -29.62 -7.68
C GLY A 455 -5.11 -29.37 -8.30
N ARG A 456 -4.19 -30.33 -8.15
CA ARG A 456 -2.86 -30.28 -8.79
C ARG A 456 -2.99 -30.32 -10.31
N TYR A 457 -3.77 -31.25 -10.84
CA TYR A 457 -4.00 -31.37 -12.28
C TYR A 457 -4.68 -30.13 -12.87
N LEU A 458 -5.65 -29.54 -12.16
CA LEU A 458 -6.27 -28.28 -12.54
C LEU A 458 -5.26 -27.12 -12.55
N GLY A 459 -4.35 -27.08 -11.57
CA GLY A 459 -3.25 -26.12 -11.53
C GLY A 459 -2.30 -26.24 -12.73
N GLU A 460 -1.97 -27.48 -13.13
CA GLU A 460 -1.16 -27.76 -14.32
C GLU A 460 -1.85 -27.31 -15.61
N LEU A 461 -3.15 -27.61 -15.77
CA LEU A 461 -3.96 -27.16 -16.89
C LEU A 461 -4.05 -25.62 -16.98
N LEU A 462 -4.32 -24.95 -15.87
CA LEU A 462 -4.36 -23.48 -15.81
C LEU A 462 -2.99 -22.87 -16.12
N THR A 463 -1.91 -23.48 -15.63
CA THR A 463 -0.53 -23.04 -15.92
C THR A 463 -0.23 -23.17 -17.41
N TRP A 464 -0.61 -24.29 -18.02
CA TRP A 464 -0.45 -24.51 -19.46
C TRP A 464 -1.24 -23.48 -20.28
N LEU A 465 -2.51 -23.23 -19.91
CA LEU A 465 -3.36 -22.25 -20.58
C LEU A 465 -2.83 -20.83 -20.42
N ALA A 466 -2.36 -20.43 -19.23
CA ALA A 466 -1.76 -19.12 -19.03
C ALA A 466 -0.45 -18.94 -19.84
N LYS A 467 0.31 -20.02 -20.07
CA LYS A 467 1.56 -20.00 -20.83
C LYS A 467 1.37 -20.02 -22.35
N LYS A 468 0.42 -20.81 -22.85
CA LYS A 468 0.22 -21.07 -24.30
C LYS A 468 -1.05 -20.41 -24.85
N GLY A 469 -2.07 -20.23 -24.03
CA GLY A 469 -3.33 -19.62 -24.41
C GLY A 469 -3.24 -18.19 -24.96
N PRO A 470 -2.38 -17.27 -24.43
CA PRO A 470 -2.40 -15.87 -24.85
C PRO A 470 -2.25 -15.67 -26.36
N ALA A 471 -1.26 -16.32 -27.00
CA ALA A 471 -1.04 -16.21 -28.45
C ALA A 471 -2.18 -16.83 -29.28
N ALA A 472 -2.95 -17.77 -28.73
CA ALA A 472 -4.14 -18.33 -29.36
C ALA A 472 -5.44 -17.56 -29.01
N GLY A 473 -5.34 -16.44 -28.29
CA GLY A 473 -6.49 -15.62 -27.90
C GLY A 473 -7.26 -16.11 -26.68
N ILE A 474 -6.66 -16.93 -25.83
CA ILE A 474 -7.23 -17.31 -24.52
C ILE A 474 -6.71 -16.36 -23.45
N VAL A 475 -7.62 -15.72 -22.72
CA VAL A 475 -7.34 -14.78 -21.64
C VAL A 475 -7.78 -15.40 -20.32
N VAL A 476 -6.83 -15.67 -19.42
CA VAL A 476 -7.11 -16.27 -18.10
C VAL A 476 -7.19 -15.16 -17.05
N ILE A 477 -8.31 -15.08 -16.33
CA ILE A 477 -8.56 -14.17 -15.22
C ILE A 477 -8.87 -15.00 -13.98
N LEU A 478 -8.02 -14.93 -12.97
CA LEU A 478 -8.18 -15.66 -11.71
C LEU A 478 -8.37 -14.67 -10.57
N ALA A 479 -9.35 -14.92 -9.70
CA ALA A 479 -9.51 -14.19 -8.46
C ALA A 479 -9.47 -15.12 -7.25
N THR A 480 -8.79 -14.71 -6.18
CA THR A 480 -8.73 -15.47 -4.92
C THR A 480 -8.94 -14.57 -3.69
N GLN A 481 -9.65 -15.09 -2.68
CA GLN A 481 -9.67 -14.49 -1.34
C GLN A 481 -8.62 -15.05 -0.37
N ARG A 482 -7.98 -16.17 -0.72
CA ARG A 482 -6.91 -16.81 0.04
C ARG A 482 -5.64 -16.85 -0.81
N PRO A 483 -4.81 -15.80 -0.75
CA PRO A 483 -3.52 -15.81 -1.42
C PRO A 483 -2.50 -16.56 -0.56
N ASP A 484 -2.58 -17.90 -0.51
CA ASP A 484 -1.55 -18.74 0.12
C ASP A 484 -0.78 -19.57 -0.93
N ALA A 485 0.40 -20.09 -0.57
CA ALA A 485 1.26 -20.81 -1.50
C ALA A 485 0.70 -22.18 -1.91
N THR A 486 -0.15 -22.77 -1.05
CA THR A 486 -0.78 -24.07 -1.26
C THR A 486 -1.95 -24.01 -2.24
N SER A 487 -2.75 -22.96 -2.17
CA SER A 487 -3.94 -22.73 -2.99
C SER A 487 -3.63 -22.13 -4.36
N LEU A 488 -2.51 -21.41 -4.48
CA LEU A 488 -2.00 -20.88 -5.74
C LEU A 488 -0.57 -21.37 -5.99
N PRO A 489 -0.41 -22.52 -6.67
CA PRO A 489 0.89 -23.10 -6.94
C PRO A 489 1.86 -22.13 -7.61
N THR A 490 3.13 -22.17 -7.20
CA THR A 490 4.19 -21.30 -7.74
C THR A 490 4.30 -21.35 -9.28
N PRO A 491 4.21 -22.51 -9.97
CA PRO A 491 4.23 -22.56 -11.44
C PRO A 491 3.14 -21.71 -12.09
N LEU A 492 1.92 -21.75 -11.54
CA LEU A 492 0.79 -20.94 -12.02
C LEU A 492 1.05 -19.46 -11.78
N ARG A 493 1.48 -19.09 -10.58
CA ARG A 493 1.77 -17.70 -10.23
C ARG A 493 2.88 -17.09 -11.07
N ALA A 494 3.86 -17.89 -11.49
CA ALA A 494 4.99 -17.42 -12.30
C ALA A 494 4.57 -16.99 -13.71
N VAL A 495 3.58 -17.66 -14.31
CA VAL A 495 3.14 -17.42 -15.70
C VAL A 495 2.02 -16.39 -15.82
N LEU A 496 1.34 -16.03 -14.72
CA LEU A 496 0.31 -14.99 -14.76
C LEU A 496 0.95 -13.63 -15.00
N GLY A 497 0.52 -12.90 -16.01
CA GLY A 497 1.15 -11.65 -16.42
C GLY A 497 0.84 -10.50 -15.47
N SER A 498 -0.35 -9.93 -15.63
CA SER A 498 -0.83 -8.81 -14.82
C SER A 498 -1.33 -9.30 -13.46
N ARG A 499 -1.00 -8.58 -12.39
CA ARG A 499 -1.33 -8.94 -11.01
C ARG A 499 -1.90 -7.74 -10.27
N PHE A 500 -3.03 -7.92 -9.59
CA PHE A 500 -3.71 -6.87 -8.83
C PHE A 500 -4.00 -7.35 -7.41
N ALA A 501 -3.27 -6.79 -6.43
CA ALA A 501 -3.46 -7.11 -5.03
C ALA A 501 -4.20 -5.96 -4.33
N LEU A 502 -5.47 -6.19 -3.96
CA LEU A 502 -6.14 -5.30 -3.00
C LEU A 502 -5.64 -5.62 -1.59
N ARG A 503 -6.19 -4.95 -0.58
CA ARG A 503 -5.79 -5.15 0.82
C ARG A 503 -5.77 -6.64 1.20
N VAL A 504 -4.66 -7.06 1.80
CA VAL A 504 -4.43 -8.39 2.40
C VAL A 504 -4.04 -8.26 3.87
N MET A 505 -3.85 -9.38 4.58
CA MET A 505 -3.50 -9.37 6.01
C MET A 505 -2.00 -9.17 6.25
N ASP A 506 -1.15 -9.89 5.51
CA ASP A 506 0.30 -9.87 5.69
C ASP A 506 1.05 -9.52 4.39
N TRP A 507 2.29 -9.05 4.52
CA TRP A 507 3.16 -8.76 3.38
C TRP A 507 3.49 -10.03 2.57
N ARG A 508 3.45 -11.21 3.20
CA ARG A 508 3.62 -12.52 2.54
C ARG A 508 2.51 -12.76 1.53
N ASP A 509 1.26 -12.61 1.94
CA ASP A 509 0.07 -12.68 1.07
C ASP A 509 0.18 -11.69 -0.10
N SER A 510 0.67 -10.48 0.19
CA SER A 510 0.88 -9.46 -0.84
C SER A 510 1.90 -9.92 -1.87
N ASN A 511 3.01 -10.51 -1.45
CA ASN A 511 4.03 -11.06 -2.34
C ASN A 511 3.54 -12.30 -3.10
N ILE A 512 2.63 -13.09 -2.51
CA ILE A 512 2.04 -14.24 -3.21
C ILE A 512 1.32 -13.77 -4.47
N ILE A 513 0.60 -12.64 -4.39
CA ILE A 513 -0.12 -12.07 -5.53
C ILE A 513 0.79 -11.24 -6.45
N LEU A 514 1.56 -10.28 -5.89
CA LEU A 514 2.35 -9.32 -6.68
C LEU A 514 3.66 -9.90 -7.23
N GLY A 515 4.12 -11.02 -6.66
CA GLY A 515 5.42 -11.62 -6.91
C GLY A 515 6.39 -11.41 -5.75
N GLU A 516 7.42 -12.25 -5.72
CA GLU A 516 8.39 -12.27 -4.63
C GLU A 516 9.12 -10.95 -4.46
N GLN A 517 9.40 -10.61 -3.19
CA GLN A 517 10.15 -9.42 -2.78
C GLN A 517 9.54 -8.08 -3.23
N MET A 518 8.24 -8.04 -3.57
CA MET A 518 7.59 -6.78 -3.93
C MET A 518 7.46 -5.83 -2.73
N ASN A 519 7.23 -6.37 -1.53
CA ASN A 519 7.25 -5.61 -0.28
C ASN A 519 8.59 -4.89 -0.05
N THR A 520 9.73 -5.54 -0.30
CA THR A 520 11.07 -4.93 -0.14
C THR A 520 11.33 -3.83 -1.17
N ARG A 521 10.61 -3.87 -2.30
CA ARG A 521 10.61 -2.84 -3.35
C ARG A 521 9.60 -1.71 -3.08
N GLY A 522 8.93 -1.71 -1.92
CA GLY A 522 7.99 -0.66 -1.49
C GLY A 522 6.53 -0.90 -1.90
N TYR A 523 6.20 -2.08 -2.41
CA TYR A 523 4.86 -2.46 -2.83
C TYR A 523 4.30 -3.55 -1.94
N ASP A 524 3.49 -3.14 -0.97
CA ASP A 524 2.87 -4.03 0.00
C ASP A 524 1.39 -3.66 0.16
N SER A 525 0.51 -4.56 -0.26
CA SER A 525 -0.93 -4.37 -0.20
C SER A 525 -1.50 -4.56 1.20
N SER A 526 -0.76 -5.15 2.15
CA SER A 526 -1.16 -5.25 3.56
C SER A 526 -1.21 -3.88 4.26
N LYS A 527 -0.43 -2.92 3.75
CA LYS A 527 -0.40 -1.52 4.23
C LYS A 527 -1.64 -0.70 3.84
N LEU A 528 -2.46 -1.18 2.90
CA LEU A 528 -3.70 -0.50 2.53
C LEU A 528 -4.68 -0.49 3.70
N LEU A 529 -5.43 0.60 3.87
CA LEU A 529 -6.40 0.75 4.96
C LEU A 529 -7.72 0.03 4.65
N ALA A 530 -8.48 -0.31 5.69
CA ALA A 530 -9.76 -1.00 5.53
C ALA A 530 -10.82 -0.11 4.85
N SER A 531 -10.64 1.21 4.94
CA SER A 531 -11.41 2.25 4.25
C SER A 531 -11.12 2.31 2.75
N HIS A 532 -9.96 1.81 2.29
CA HIS A 532 -9.52 1.84 0.89
C HIS A 532 -10.21 0.77 0.03
N LYS A 533 -11.55 0.86 -0.05
CA LYS A 533 -12.37 -0.07 -0.84
C LYS A 533 -12.11 0.11 -2.33
N GLY A 534 -11.84 -1.00 -3.03
CA GLY A 534 -11.52 -0.99 -4.45
C GLY A 534 -10.12 -0.44 -4.75
N VAL A 535 -9.24 -0.33 -3.75
CA VAL A 535 -7.86 0.12 -3.95
C VAL A 535 -6.95 -1.09 -3.87
N GLY A 536 -5.99 -1.17 -4.80
CA GLY A 536 -5.00 -2.23 -4.83
C GLY A 536 -3.74 -1.81 -5.55
N ILE A 537 -2.71 -2.62 -5.44
CA ILE A 537 -1.46 -2.46 -6.17
C ILE A 537 -1.56 -3.28 -7.45
N LEU A 538 -1.41 -2.62 -8.59
CA LEU A 538 -1.34 -3.22 -9.91
C LEU A 538 0.11 -3.36 -10.35
N ARG A 539 0.53 -4.58 -10.63
CA ARG A 539 1.74 -4.90 -11.40
C ARG A 539 1.31 -5.29 -12.82
N PRO A 540 1.50 -4.42 -13.81
CA PRO A 540 1.14 -4.72 -15.20
C PRO A 540 2.17 -5.68 -15.84
N ASP A 541 1.72 -6.44 -16.84
CA ASP A 541 2.59 -7.31 -17.68
C ASP A 541 3.29 -6.53 -18.82
N GLY A 542 2.82 -5.32 -19.12
CA GLY A 542 3.31 -4.50 -20.23
C GLY A 542 3.25 -3.00 -19.95
N GLU A 543 3.39 -2.19 -21.01
CA GLU A 543 3.36 -0.74 -20.90
C GLU A 543 2.00 -0.23 -20.41
N THR A 544 2.02 0.76 -19.53
CA THR A 544 0.82 1.46 -19.05
C THR A 544 0.89 2.93 -19.42
N GLU A 545 -0.25 3.62 -19.42
CA GLU A 545 -0.31 5.08 -19.60
C GLU A 545 0.50 5.84 -18.52
N ALA A 546 0.83 5.19 -17.40
CA ALA A 546 1.68 5.73 -16.34
C ALA A 546 3.20 5.71 -16.70
N GLY A 547 3.58 5.07 -17.81
CA GLY A 547 4.94 5.00 -18.36
C GLY A 547 5.49 3.56 -18.49
N THR A 548 6.40 3.36 -19.43
CA THR A 548 7.10 2.08 -19.76
C THR A 548 7.92 1.49 -18.59
N ASP A 549 8.12 2.26 -17.52
CA ASP A 549 9.15 2.05 -16.51
C ASP A 549 8.60 1.83 -15.08
N VAL A 550 7.27 1.79 -14.94
CA VAL A 550 6.57 1.62 -13.66
C VAL A 550 6.43 0.13 -13.33
N LEU A 551 7.19 -0.35 -12.33
CA LEU A 551 7.15 -1.75 -11.89
C LEU A 551 5.77 -2.14 -11.35
N ALA A 552 5.16 -1.26 -10.56
CA ALA A 552 3.81 -1.42 -10.03
C ALA A 552 3.27 -0.04 -9.62
N MET A 553 1.96 0.09 -9.50
CA MET A 553 1.31 1.34 -9.10
C MET A 553 0.11 1.04 -8.20
N THR A 554 -0.23 1.98 -7.31
CA THR A 554 -1.47 1.87 -6.54
C THR A 554 -2.61 2.45 -7.37
N VAL A 555 -3.66 1.65 -7.55
CA VAL A 555 -4.81 1.95 -8.39
C VAL A 555 -6.06 1.86 -7.55
N ARG A 556 -6.89 2.88 -7.65
CA ARG A 556 -8.27 2.84 -7.22
C ARG A 556 -9.15 2.45 -8.39
N THR A 557 -9.81 1.31 -8.29
CA THR A 557 -10.68 0.81 -9.35
C THR A 557 -11.93 1.67 -9.51
N TYR A 558 -12.48 1.68 -10.71
CA TYR A 558 -13.83 2.20 -10.90
C TYR A 558 -14.84 1.34 -10.16
N TYR A 559 -15.88 1.98 -9.67
CA TYR A 559 -16.98 1.37 -8.95
C TYR A 559 -18.09 0.93 -9.89
N MET A 560 -18.50 -0.34 -9.75
CA MET A 560 -19.55 -0.97 -10.54
C MET A 560 -20.44 -1.83 -9.63
N PRO A 561 -21.51 -1.26 -9.06
CA PRO A 561 -22.46 -2.04 -8.26
C PRO A 561 -23.30 -2.98 -9.12
N ASN A 562 -24.01 -3.89 -8.45
CA ASN A 562 -24.79 -4.93 -9.10
C ASN A 562 -25.81 -4.42 -10.15
N PRO A 563 -26.50 -3.27 -9.98
CA PRO A 563 -27.37 -2.73 -11.03
C PRO A 563 -26.60 -2.38 -12.32
N ASP A 564 -25.47 -1.69 -12.20
CA ASP A 564 -24.61 -1.33 -13.33
C ASP A 564 -24.04 -2.58 -14.01
N TRP A 565 -23.63 -3.58 -13.21
CA TRP A 565 -23.17 -4.88 -13.72
C TRP A 565 -24.25 -5.59 -14.55
N LYS A 566 -25.49 -5.62 -14.06
CA LYS A 566 -26.62 -6.20 -14.81
C LYS A 566 -26.86 -5.49 -16.14
N ILE A 567 -26.77 -4.16 -16.16
CA ILE A 567 -26.90 -3.37 -17.40
C ILE A 567 -25.82 -3.78 -18.41
N ILE A 568 -24.57 -3.90 -17.96
CA ILE A 568 -23.44 -4.31 -18.80
C ILE A 568 -23.65 -5.72 -19.37
N CYS A 569 -24.06 -6.69 -18.56
CA CYS A 569 -24.29 -8.06 -19.04
C CYS A 569 -25.49 -8.16 -19.98
N GLN A 570 -26.59 -7.46 -19.67
CA GLN A 570 -27.75 -7.39 -20.56
C GLN A 570 -27.38 -6.79 -21.93
N ARG A 571 -26.57 -5.74 -21.93
CA ARG A 571 -26.03 -5.15 -23.17
C ARG A 571 -25.12 -6.14 -23.89
N GLY A 572 -24.20 -6.80 -23.18
CA GLY A 572 -23.33 -7.83 -23.74
C GLY A 572 -24.08 -9.00 -24.38
N ARG A 573 -25.21 -9.41 -23.79
CA ARG A 573 -26.14 -10.40 -24.38
C ARG A 573 -26.74 -9.86 -25.68
N ALA A 574 -27.36 -8.68 -25.63
CA ALA A 574 -27.99 -8.07 -26.81
C ALA A 574 -27.02 -7.88 -27.98
N LEU A 575 -25.78 -7.46 -27.69
CA LEU A 575 -24.72 -7.30 -28.70
C LEU A 575 -24.37 -8.63 -29.37
N ARG A 576 -24.23 -9.72 -28.59
CA ARG A 576 -23.96 -11.07 -29.15
C ARG A 576 -25.14 -11.61 -29.95
N GLU A 577 -26.36 -11.30 -29.54
CA GLU A 577 -27.58 -11.66 -30.27
C GLU A 577 -27.63 -10.96 -31.63
N ALA A 578 -27.43 -9.64 -31.64
CA ALA A 578 -27.36 -8.84 -32.87
C ALA A 578 -26.22 -9.28 -33.80
N ALA A 579 -25.06 -9.66 -33.23
CA ALA A 579 -23.92 -10.16 -33.99
C ALA A 579 -24.07 -11.63 -34.39
N GLY A 580 -25.04 -12.38 -33.87
CA GLY A 580 -25.20 -13.82 -34.11
C GLY A 580 -23.98 -14.64 -33.64
N THR A 581 -23.50 -14.38 -32.42
CA THR A 581 -22.32 -15.02 -31.81
C THR A 581 -22.64 -15.74 -30.49
N LEU A 582 -23.90 -15.72 -30.04
CA LEU A 582 -24.35 -16.48 -28.88
C LEU A 582 -24.14 -17.98 -29.08
N SER A 583 -23.67 -18.65 -28.04
CA SER A 583 -23.34 -20.08 -28.08
C SER A 583 -23.33 -20.70 -26.69
N GLY A 584 -23.33 -22.04 -26.63
CA GLY A 584 -23.20 -22.79 -25.38
C GLY A 584 -24.34 -22.58 -24.39
N HIS A 585 -24.01 -22.32 -23.13
CA HIS A 585 -24.96 -22.13 -22.03
C HIS A 585 -25.99 -21.03 -22.32
N ALA A 586 -25.54 -19.92 -22.91
CA ALA A 586 -26.39 -18.79 -23.27
C ALA A 586 -27.57 -19.14 -24.21
N ILE A 587 -27.47 -20.20 -25.00
CA ILE A 587 -28.55 -20.67 -25.89
C ILE A 587 -29.25 -21.93 -25.34
N GLY A 588 -28.99 -22.31 -24.09
CA GLY A 588 -29.56 -23.50 -23.45
C GLY A 588 -28.92 -24.82 -23.90
N ALA A 589 -27.75 -24.78 -24.56
CA ALA A 589 -27.09 -25.99 -25.02
C ALA A 589 -26.34 -26.68 -23.86
N ASN A 590 -26.83 -27.84 -23.42
CA ASN A 590 -26.10 -28.76 -22.53
C ASN A 590 -25.04 -29.51 -23.34
N LEU A 591 -23.94 -28.84 -23.67
CA LEU A 591 -22.83 -29.45 -24.40
C LEU A 591 -21.95 -30.24 -23.42
N THR A 592 -22.12 -31.55 -23.33
CA THR A 592 -21.09 -32.43 -22.76
C THR A 592 -19.84 -32.32 -23.64
N PRO A 593 -18.67 -31.92 -23.12
CA PRO A 593 -17.48 -31.73 -23.93
C PRO A 593 -17.03 -33.05 -24.58
N MET A 594 -16.83 -33.05 -25.90
CA MET A 594 -16.15 -34.13 -26.61
C MET A 594 -14.64 -33.94 -26.43
N LEU A 595 -13.99 -34.81 -25.66
CA LEU A 595 -12.60 -34.66 -25.26
C LEU A 595 -11.70 -35.70 -25.93
N ASP A 596 -10.64 -35.27 -26.60
CA ASP A 596 -9.49 -36.11 -26.93
C ASP A 596 -8.50 -36.11 -25.76
N ARG A 597 -8.70 -37.07 -24.83
CA ARG A 597 -7.88 -37.19 -23.61
C ARG A 597 -6.40 -37.44 -23.91
N ALA A 598 -6.08 -38.08 -25.04
CA ALA A 598 -4.69 -38.38 -25.41
C ALA A 598 -3.95 -37.12 -25.88
N ALA A 599 -4.63 -36.22 -26.59
CA ALA A 599 -4.06 -34.94 -27.00
C ALA A 599 -3.78 -34.03 -25.79
N VAL A 600 -4.69 -34.00 -24.82
CA VAL A 600 -4.56 -33.21 -23.59
C VAL A 600 -3.41 -33.72 -22.72
N ALA A 601 -3.35 -35.03 -22.48
CA ALA A 601 -2.27 -35.68 -21.74
C ALA A 601 -0.90 -35.34 -22.35
N LYS A 602 -0.74 -35.56 -23.67
CA LYS A 602 0.48 -35.19 -24.43
C LYS A 602 0.83 -33.70 -24.35
N ALA A 603 -0.17 -32.81 -24.29
CA ALA A 603 0.04 -31.36 -24.17
C ALA A 603 0.72 -30.99 -22.86
N ILE A 604 0.30 -31.64 -21.77
CA ILE A 604 0.79 -31.41 -20.41
C ILE A 604 2.15 -32.10 -20.24
N GLY A 605 2.26 -33.38 -20.60
CA GLY A 605 3.48 -34.18 -20.48
C GLY A 605 4.66 -33.68 -21.33
N SER A 606 4.42 -32.98 -22.45
CA SER A 606 5.49 -32.34 -23.24
C SER A 606 5.97 -30.99 -22.70
N SER A 607 5.25 -30.40 -21.72
CA SER A 607 5.63 -29.15 -21.07
C SER A 607 6.50 -29.34 -19.82
N THR A 608 6.47 -30.54 -19.24
CA THR A 608 7.43 -31.07 -18.27
C THR A 608 8.67 -31.59 -19.01
N GLY A 609 9.64 -30.72 -19.27
CA GLY A 609 10.97 -31.15 -19.64
C GLY A 609 11.59 -31.94 -18.47
N GLN A 610 12.03 -33.18 -18.77
CA GLN A 610 12.90 -34.05 -17.96
C GLN A 610 12.97 -33.72 -16.46
N ALA A 611 11.97 -34.16 -15.70
CA ALA A 611 12.17 -34.56 -14.32
C ALA A 611 11.99 -36.08 -14.30
N GLY A 612 13.04 -36.80 -13.88
CA GLY A 612 13.10 -38.25 -13.91
C GLY A 612 11.92 -38.90 -13.17
N ASP A 613 11.54 -40.09 -13.64
CA ASP A 613 10.60 -40.96 -12.96
C ASP A 613 11.06 -41.17 -11.50
N VAL A 614 10.29 -40.60 -10.56
CA VAL A 614 10.33 -41.01 -9.17
C VAL A 614 8.94 -41.58 -8.86
N GLU A 615 8.93 -42.88 -8.63
CA GLU A 615 7.83 -43.64 -8.03
C GLU A 615 7.50 -42.98 -6.68
N LEU A 616 6.26 -42.51 -6.50
CA LEU A 616 5.85 -41.87 -5.24
C LEU A 616 5.67 -42.95 -4.17
N VAL A 617 6.70 -43.11 -3.34
CA VAL A 617 6.65 -43.85 -2.07
C VAL A 617 6.24 -42.89 -0.94
N GLU A 618 5.43 -43.35 0.03
CA GLU A 618 4.90 -42.52 1.14
C GLU A 618 6.01 -42.20 2.17
N LEU A 619 6.84 -41.20 1.87
CA LEU A 619 7.86 -40.75 2.81
C LEU A 619 7.25 -40.02 4.04
N PRO A 620 7.82 -40.17 5.24
CA PRO A 620 7.43 -39.39 6.42
C PRO A 620 7.45 -37.88 6.15
N GLU A 621 6.44 -37.15 6.63
CA GLU A 621 6.14 -35.73 6.30
C GLU A 621 7.37 -34.80 6.36
N LEU A 622 8.25 -34.99 7.35
CA LEU A 622 9.47 -34.19 7.49
C LEU A 622 10.50 -34.51 6.40
N LEU A 623 10.69 -35.79 6.10
CA LEU A 623 11.64 -36.25 5.07
C LEU A 623 11.13 -35.84 3.68
N ALA A 624 9.83 -35.97 3.43
CA ALA A 624 9.18 -35.49 2.21
C ALA A 624 9.39 -33.98 2.01
N SER A 625 9.24 -33.19 3.07
CA SER A 625 9.47 -31.73 3.02
C SER A 625 10.94 -31.38 2.75
N VAL A 626 11.90 -32.13 3.31
CA VAL A 626 13.34 -31.96 3.03
C VAL A 626 13.68 -32.35 1.59
N VAL A 627 13.08 -33.43 1.07
CA VAL A 627 13.27 -33.89 -0.31
C VAL A 627 12.68 -32.89 -1.30
N ASP A 628 11.49 -32.36 -1.05
CA ASP A 628 10.84 -31.35 -1.90
C ASP A 628 11.64 -30.04 -1.95
N TYR A 629 12.23 -29.62 -0.82
CA TYR A 629 13.10 -28.45 -0.79
C TYR A 629 14.42 -28.67 -1.56
N LEU A 630 15.02 -29.85 -1.44
CA LEU A 630 16.31 -30.13 -2.07
C LEU A 630 16.17 -30.45 -3.57
N GLY A 631 15.05 -31.00 -4.02
CA GLY A 631 14.73 -31.24 -5.42
C GLY A 631 15.91 -31.85 -6.20
N ASP A 632 16.42 -31.09 -7.17
CA ASP A 632 17.51 -31.48 -8.07
C ASP A 632 18.84 -31.79 -7.35
N ASP A 633 19.10 -31.21 -6.16
CA ASP A 633 20.33 -31.47 -5.38
C ASP A 633 20.42 -32.93 -4.89
N LEU A 634 19.27 -33.60 -4.74
CA LEU A 634 19.20 -35.02 -4.43
C LEU A 634 19.22 -35.90 -5.68
N ALA A 635 18.68 -35.42 -6.80
CA ALA A 635 18.54 -36.18 -8.04
C ALA A 635 19.81 -36.22 -8.91
N GLU A 636 20.65 -35.18 -8.88
CA GLU A 636 21.88 -35.12 -9.67
C GLU A 636 23.10 -35.68 -8.91
N GLN A 637 23.97 -36.44 -9.60
CA GLN A 637 25.24 -36.94 -9.01
C GLN A 637 26.22 -35.80 -8.67
N ASP A 638 26.07 -34.63 -9.30
CA ASP A 638 26.88 -33.41 -9.11
C ASP A 638 26.19 -32.36 -8.20
N GLY A 639 25.06 -32.69 -7.57
CA GLY A 639 24.33 -31.80 -6.65
C GLY A 639 25.10 -31.47 -5.37
N ARG A 640 24.56 -30.54 -4.55
CA ARG A 640 25.22 -30.12 -3.30
C ARG A 640 25.53 -31.33 -2.39
N THR A 641 26.80 -31.51 -2.02
CA THR A 641 27.20 -32.65 -1.16
C THR A 641 26.76 -32.48 0.30
N PHE A 642 26.62 -31.23 0.77
CA PHE A 642 26.32 -30.90 2.16
C PHE A 642 25.38 -29.70 2.27
N VAL A 643 24.38 -29.81 3.13
CA VAL A 643 23.36 -28.77 3.35
C VAL A 643 23.35 -28.34 4.82
N PRO A 644 23.59 -27.06 5.13
CA PRO A 644 23.54 -26.54 6.50
C PRO A 644 22.17 -26.72 7.17
N THR A 645 22.15 -27.09 8.45
CA THR A 645 20.89 -27.23 9.22
C THR A 645 20.14 -25.91 9.30
N ALA A 646 20.85 -24.78 9.40
CA ALA A 646 20.23 -23.46 9.46
C ALA A 646 19.44 -23.13 8.18
N GLU A 647 19.93 -23.57 7.01
CA GLU A 647 19.25 -23.39 5.73
C GLU A 647 17.95 -24.20 5.68
N LEU A 648 18.00 -25.48 6.05
CA LEU A 648 16.82 -26.36 6.06
C LEU A 648 15.75 -25.87 7.05
N VAL A 649 16.15 -25.45 8.24
CA VAL A 649 15.24 -24.92 9.27
C VAL A 649 14.61 -23.61 8.80
N GLU A 650 15.39 -22.71 8.19
CA GLU A 650 14.89 -21.45 7.65
C GLU A 650 13.94 -21.67 6.46
N ALA A 651 14.27 -22.58 5.55
CA ALA A 651 13.46 -22.91 4.39
C ALA A 651 12.14 -23.60 4.75
N LEU A 652 12.18 -24.55 5.69
CA LEU A 652 11.01 -25.35 6.10
C LEU A 652 10.20 -24.71 7.23
N GLY A 653 10.71 -23.63 7.86
CA GLY A 653 10.01 -22.92 8.93
C GLY A 653 9.83 -23.73 10.22
N VAL A 654 10.72 -24.69 10.49
CA VAL A 654 10.64 -25.64 11.62
C VAL A 654 11.56 -25.23 12.78
N GLU A 655 11.28 -25.70 14.00
CA GLU A 655 12.14 -25.40 15.16
C GLU A 655 13.44 -26.25 15.14
N PRO A 656 14.64 -25.66 15.31
CA PRO A 656 15.91 -26.36 15.12
C PRO A 656 16.13 -27.61 15.99
N THR A 657 15.69 -27.58 17.24
CA THR A 657 15.91 -28.67 18.20
C THR A 657 15.03 -29.88 17.87
N MET A 658 13.77 -29.61 17.56
CA MET A 658 12.76 -30.59 17.16
C MET A 658 13.13 -31.21 15.81
N PHE A 659 13.52 -30.39 14.84
CA PHE A 659 14.01 -30.83 13.54
C PHE A 659 15.20 -31.78 13.65
N GLY A 660 16.21 -31.41 14.46
CA GLY A 660 17.39 -32.26 14.67
C GLY A 660 17.07 -33.61 15.32
N ARG A 661 16.07 -33.64 16.21
CA ARG A 661 15.62 -34.88 16.87
C ARG A 661 14.89 -35.80 15.89
N GLN A 662 13.93 -35.26 15.14
CA GLN A 662 13.14 -36.03 14.17
C GLN A 662 13.99 -36.54 13.01
N MET A 663 14.89 -35.71 12.46
CA MET A 663 15.86 -36.18 11.45
C MET A 663 16.75 -37.30 12.01
N GLY A 664 17.12 -37.23 13.29
CA GLY A 664 17.88 -38.28 13.96
C GLY A 664 17.10 -39.57 14.19
N GLU A 665 15.78 -39.48 14.45
CA GLU A 665 14.86 -40.63 14.52
C GLU A 665 14.72 -41.30 13.14
N LEU A 666 14.73 -40.51 12.06
CA LEU A 666 14.70 -40.97 10.66
C LEU A 666 16.08 -41.41 10.11
N GLY A 667 17.07 -41.64 10.97
CA GLY A 667 18.40 -42.12 10.56
C GLY A 667 19.38 -41.06 10.03
N CYS A 668 18.96 -39.80 9.85
CA CYS A 668 19.83 -38.70 9.43
C CYS A 668 20.47 -37.97 10.62
N ARG A 669 21.79 -38.09 10.81
CA ARG A 669 22.51 -37.36 11.87
C ARG A 669 23.27 -36.14 11.33
N SER A 670 23.05 -34.98 11.95
CA SER A 670 23.79 -33.76 11.59
C SER A 670 25.29 -33.91 11.88
N ARG A 671 26.14 -33.54 10.91
CA ARG A 671 27.61 -33.52 11.02
C ARG A 671 28.15 -32.09 10.91
N ARG A 672 29.39 -31.88 11.37
CA ARG A 672 30.07 -30.58 11.28
C ARG A 672 30.97 -30.59 10.04
N GLU A 673 30.74 -29.67 9.12
CA GLU A 673 31.52 -29.55 7.89
C GLU A 673 32.05 -28.12 7.70
N ARG A 674 33.15 -27.99 6.97
CA ARG A 674 33.78 -26.69 6.67
C ARG A 674 33.36 -26.23 5.28
N ILE A 675 32.56 -25.17 5.23
CA ILE A 675 32.02 -24.63 3.96
C ILE A 675 32.69 -23.29 3.65
N PRO A 676 33.13 -23.05 2.42
CA PRO A 676 33.57 -21.73 1.98
C PRO A 676 32.37 -20.77 1.95
N THR A 677 32.50 -19.61 2.60
CA THR A 677 31.51 -18.53 2.53
C THR A 677 31.76 -17.64 1.32
N THR A 678 30.76 -16.88 0.89
CA THR A 678 30.83 -15.90 -0.22
C THR A 678 31.93 -14.85 -0.05
N ASP A 679 32.41 -14.66 1.18
CA ASP A 679 33.50 -13.74 1.53
C ASP A 679 34.90 -14.40 1.45
N GLY A 680 34.99 -15.64 0.97
CA GLY A 680 36.24 -16.39 0.82
C GLY A 680 36.78 -17.00 2.12
N THR A 681 36.10 -16.80 3.26
CA THR A 681 36.47 -17.42 4.55
C THR A 681 35.83 -18.80 4.72
N VAL A 682 36.51 -19.73 5.40
CA VAL A 682 35.97 -21.07 5.67
C VAL A 682 35.30 -21.08 7.04
N ARG A 683 34.00 -21.38 7.08
CA ARG A 683 33.21 -21.46 8.32
C ARG A 683 32.82 -22.90 8.62
N GLN A 684 32.99 -23.34 9.87
CA GLN A 684 32.50 -24.64 10.32
C GLN A 684 31.02 -24.52 10.70
N VAL A 685 30.16 -25.29 10.06
CA VAL A 685 28.71 -25.30 10.29
C VAL A 685 28.19 -26.73 10.48
N ARG A 686 27.04 -26.88 11.15
CA ARG A 686 26.32 -28.17 11.25
C ARG A 686 25.31 -28.30 10.11
N GLY A 687 25.14 -29.51 9.62
CA GLY A 687 24.30 -29.81 8.46
C GLY A 687 24.25 -31.30 8.18
N TYR A 688 23.67 -31.65 7.04
CA TYR A 688 23.44 -33.03 6.61
C TYR A 688 24.10 -33.26 5.26
N PHE A 689 24.67 -34.45 5.08
CA PHE A 689 25.12 -34.87 3.76
C PHE A 689 23.91 -35.31 2.95
N THR A 690 23.84 -34.89 1.68
CA THR A 690 22.75 -35.31 0.80
C THR A 690 22.73 -36.82 0.60
N ALA A 691 23.89 -37.50 0.65
CA ALA A 691 23.98 -38.95 0.66
C ALA A 691 23.31 -39.60 1.90
N ASP A 692 23.45 -39.01 3.09
CA ASP A 692 22.80 -39.51 4.31
C ASP A 692 21.27 -39.31 4.26
N ILE A 693 20.80 -38.28 3.53
CA ILE A 693 19.37 -38.04 3.29
C ILE A 693 18.81 -39.03 2.28
N ARG A 694 19.52 -39.29 1.17
CA ARG A 694 19.13 -40.33 0.19
C ARG A 694 19.02 -41.71 0.84
N ALA A 695 20.02 -42.08 1.65
CA ALA A 695 19.99 -43.36 2.35
C ALA A 695 18.81 -43.48 3.34
N ALA A 696 18.39 -42.38 3.97
CA ALA A 696 17.21 -42.38 4.83
C ALA A 696 15.89 -42.45 4.05
N VAL A 697 15.86 -41.88 2.84
CA VAL A 697 14.74 -42.03 1.90
C VAL A 697 14.63 -43.49 1.47
N ASP A 698 15.73 -44.10 1.03
CA ASP A 698 15.77 -45.50 0.61
C ASP A 698 15.34 -46.44 1.75
N ALA A 699 15.84 -46.22 2.97
CA ALA A 699 15.46 -47.02 4.14
C ALA A 699 13.98 -46.86 4.54
N ALA A 700 13.41 -45.66 4.39
CA ALA A 700 11.99 -45.43 4.65
C ALA A 700 11.10 -46.12 3.60
N CYS A 701 11.57 -46.22 2.36
CA CYS A 701 10.88 -46.98 1.31
C CYS A 701 10.92 -48.50 1.55
N ASP A 702 12.02 -49.02 2.10
CA ASP A 702 12.18 -50.46 2.37
C ASP A 702 11.36 -50.93 3.59
N GLU A 703 11.17 -50.11 4.63
CA GLU A 703 10.40 -50.47 5.84
C GLU A 703 8.88 -50.59 5.60
N GLU A 704 8.33 -49.94 4.57
CA GLU A 704 6.92 -50.07 4.16
C GLU A 704 6.68 -51.33 3.31
N ALA A 705 7.67 -51.78 2.54
CA ALA A 705 7.57 -53.00 1.73
C ALA A 705 7.54 -54.30 2.54
N ASP A 706 8.00 -54.28 3.80
CA ASP A 706 8.01 -55.43 4.72
C ASP A 706 6.77 -55.47 5.66
N ASN A 707 5.91 -54.44 5.63
CA ASN A 707 4.70 -54.32 6.46
C ASN A 707 3.38 -54.54 5.70
N ASP A 708 3.44 -54.74 4.38
CA ASP A 708 2.35 -55.24 3.51
C ASP A 708 2.57 -56.73 3.15
#